data_AF-A0ABD1NII7-F1
#
_entry.id   AF-A0ABD1NII7-F1
#
_cell.length_a   1.000
_cell.length_b   1.000
_cell.length_c   1.000
_cell.angle_alpha   90.00
_cell.angle_beta   90.00
_cell.angle_gamma   90.00
#
_symmetry.space_group_name_H-M   'P 1'
#
loop_
_entity.id
_entity.type
_entity.pdbx_description
1 polymer ?
#
loop_
_entity_poly.entity_id
_entity_poly.type
_entity_poly.pdbx_seq_one_letter_code
_entity_poly.pdbx_strand_id
1 'polypeptide(L)'
;MSRNDSKYFSTTKKGEIPELKEELNSQYKDKRKDAVKKVIAAMTVGKDVSSLFTDVVNCMQTENLELKKLVYLYLINYAKSQPDLAILAVNTFVKDSQDPNPLIRALAVRTMGCIRVDKITEYLCDPLQRCLKDDDPYVRKTAAICVAKLYDINAELVEDRGFLESLKDLISDNNPMVVANAVAALAEIQENTSKPIFEIASHTLSKLLTALNECTEWGQVFILDALSRYKAADAREAENIVERVTPRLQHANCAVVLSAVKMILLQMELITSTDVVRNLCKKMAPPLVTLLSAEPEIQYVALRNINLIVQRRPTILAHEIKVWFEYYFLNLLMSQHSWALVKNFIIGENVMLMKCMIFLQVFFCKYNDPIYVKMEKLEIMIKLASDRNIDQVLLEFKEYATEVDVDFVRKAVRAIGRCAIKLERAAERCISVLLELIKIKVNYVVQEAIIVIKDIFRRYPNTYESIIATLCESLDTLDEPEAKASMIWIIGEYAERIDNADELLESFLESFPEEPAQVQLQLLTATVKLFLKKPTEGPQQMIQVVLNSATVETDNPDLRDRAYIYWRLLSTDPEAAKDVVLAEKPVITDDSNQLEPSVLDELLANIATLSSVYHKPPDAFVTHVHSSAQRTDDEDFPEGSESGFPESPANPANGLSSPPTARQSVPAYATGAPVTPPSVAPVPDLLGDLMGMDNSVVPVDQAATPTGPPLPILLPASTGQGLQISAQLTRQDGQIFYSLLFENDTQVPLDGFMIQFNKNTFGLAAAGPLQVPQVQPGTSARTLLSMVTFQNMSQGPPSSLLQVAVKNNQQPVWYFNDKILLHVFFTEDGRMERSSFLETWRSLPDSNEVSKDFPAIVIGSADAMLERLAASNMFFIAKRKNANQDVFYISAKLPRGIPLLIELTIVIGNPGVKCAIKTPSPEMSPLFFEAIETLLMG
;
A
#
# COMPACT_ATOMS: atom_id res chain seq x y z
N MET A 1 5.27 3.29 -22.64
CA MET A 1 5.95 4.40 -23.35
C MET A 1 7.27 3.89 -23.89
N SER A 2 7.56 4.13 -25.17
CA SER A 2 8.84 3.76 -25.78
C SER A 2 9.94 4.74 -25.33
N ARG A 3 11.20 4.30 -25.28
CA ARG A 3 12.39 5.11 -24.96
C ARG A 3 12.56 6.34 -25.87
N ASN A 4 11.87 6.38 -27.03
CA ASN A 4 11.83 7.53 -27.94
C ASN A 4 10.79 8.61 -27.55
N ASP A 5 9.78 8.27 -26.73
CA ASP A 5 8.71 9.22 -26.40
C ASP A 5 9.14 10.26 -25.34
N SER A 6 10.23 10.03 -24.61
CA SER A 6 10.77 10.97 -23.60
C SER A 6 11.30 12.28 -24.19
N LYS A 7 11.73 12.27 -25.46
CA LYS A 7 12.20 13.47 -26.18
C LYS A 7 11.09 14.51 -26.39
N TYR A 8 9.83 14.11 -26.38
CA TYR A 8 8.71 15.03 -26.57
C TYR A 8 8.40 15.85 -25.30
N PHE A 9 8.82 15.39 -24.11
CA PHE A 9 8.56 16.06 -22.83
C PHE A 9 9.64 17.09 -22.43
N SER A 10 10.78 17.13 -23.14
CA SER A 10 11.90 18.04 -22.84
C SER A 10 11.87 19.38 -23.59
N THR A 11 10.82 19.65 -24.37
CA THR A 11 10.75 20.84 -25.25
C THR A 11 9.96 21.97 -24.58
N THR A 12 10.70 22.95 -24.05
CA THR A 12 10.21 24.20 -23.45
C THR A 12 10.90 25.41 -24.10
N LYS A 13 10.80 25.53 -25.42
CA LYS A 13 11.25 26.73 -26.15
C LYS A 13 10.05 27.62 -26.52
N LYS A 14 10.20 28.94 -26.35
CA LYS A 14 9.26 29.94 -26.88
C LYS A 14 9.34 29.89 -28.42
N GLY A 15 8.25 29.56 -29.09
CA GLY A 15 8.16 29.45 -30.57
C GLY A 15 7.65 28.11 -31.12
N GLU A 16 7.35 27.13 -30.26
CA GLU A 16 6.95 25.76 -30.67
C GLU A 16 5.54 25.67 -31.31
N ILE A 17 4.59 26.52 -30.94
CA ILE A 17 3.19 26.42 -31.42
C ILE A 17 3.08 26.61 -32.94
N PRO A 18 3.70 27.65 -33.56
CA PRO A 18 3.73 27.77 -35.01
C PRO A 18 4.40 26.59 -35.74
N GLU A 19 5.50 26.06 -35.18
CA GLU A 19 6.20 24.89 -35.73
C GLU A 19 5.30 23.65 -35.69
N LEU A 20 4.63 23.40 -34.56
CA LEU A 20 3.65 22.33 -34.42
C LEU A 20 2.50 22.48 -35.40
N LYS A 21 2.02 23.71 -35.64
CA LYS A 21 0.98 23.98 -36.63
C LYS A 21 1.42 23.59 -38.04
N GLU A 22 2.66 23.87 -38.41
CA GLU A 22 3.22 23.47 -39.70
C GLU A 22 3.40 21.95 -39.79
N GLU A 23 3.90 21.31 -38.73
CA GLU A 23 4.09 19.85 -38.69
C GLU A 23 2.75 19.09 -38.72
N LEU A 24 1.69 19.59 -38.08
CA LEU A 24 0.34 19.03 -38.10
C LEU A 24 -0.31 19.07 -39.50
N ASN A 25 0.00 20.10 -40.28
CA ASN A 25 -0.49 20.25 -41.65
C ASN A 25 0.44 19.60 -42.70
N SER A 26 1.45 18.86 -42.26
CA SER A 26 2.41 18.18 -43.14
C SER A 26 1.76 17.05 -43.96
N GLN A 27 2.19 16.91 -45.22
CA GLN A 27 1.77 15.81 -46.08
C GLN A 27 2.28 14.44 -45.59
N TYR A 28 3.38 14.43 -44.83
CA TYR A 28 3.99 13.21 -44.31
C TYR A 28 3.27 12.71 -43.05
N LYS A 29 2.76 11.47 -43.11
CA LYS A 29 2.01 10.84 -42.00
C LYS A 29 2.81 10.74 -40.70
N ASP A 30 4.10 10.42 -40.80
CA ASP A 30 4.98 10.28 -39.63
C ASP A 30 5.22 11.62 -38.92
N LYS A 31 5.41 12.71 -39.69
CA LYS A 31 5.54 14.06 -39.13
C LYS A 31 4.29 14.49 -38.37
N ARG A 32 3.09 14.22 -38.92
CA ARG A 32 1.82 14.49 -38.23
C ARG A 32 1.68 13.70 -36.94
N LYS A 33 2.09 12.42 -36.96
CA LYS A 33 2.08 11.57 -35.76
C LYS A 33 2.99 12.13 -34.66
N ASP A 34 4.21 12.53 -35.03
CA ASP A 34 5.15 13.13 -34.08
C ASP A 34 4.65 14.49 -33.56
N ALA A 35 4.05 15.31 -34.41
CA ALA A 35 3.45 16.58 -34.04
C ALA A 35 2.33 16.40 -33.01
N VAL A 36 1.40 15.46 -33.25
CA VAL A 36 0.32 15.17 -32.28
C VAL A 36 0.91 14.66 -30.95
N LYS A 37 1.95 13.83 -30.97
CA LYS A 37 2.64 13.42 -29.73
C LYS A 37 3.22 14.60 -28.96
N LYS A 38 3.88 15.54 -29.65
CA LYS A 38 4.39 16.79 -29.04
C LYS A 38 3.25 17.64 -28.46
N VAL A 39 2.11 17.74 -29.15
CA VAL A 39 0.93 18.46 -28.66
C VAL A 39 0.39 17.83 -27.37
N ILE A 40 0.29 16.50 -27.31
CA ILE A 40 -0.13 15.80 -26.08
C ILE A 40 0.89 15.95 -24.96
N ALA A 41 2.19 15.93 -25.26
CA ALA A 41 3.24 16.22 -24.29
C ALA A 41 3.09 17.65 -23.74
N ALA A 42 2.86 18.66 -24.58
CA ALA A 42 2.60 20.03 -24.14
C ALA A 42 1.34 20.14 -23.27
N MET A 43 0.26 19.44 -23.65
CA MET A 43 -0.98 19.36 -22.87
C MET A 43 -0.76 18.75 -21.47
N THR A 44 0.01 17.65 -21.37
CA THR A 44 0.31 17.01 -20.08
C THR A 44 1.20 17.85 -19.16
N VAL A 45 2.01 18.75 -19.71
CA VAL A 45 2.80 19.74 -18.94
C VAL A 45 1.96 20.97 -18.54
N GLY A 46 0.70 21.04 -19.00
CA GLY A 46 -0.22 22.14 -18.70
C GLY A 46 -0.04 23.38 -19.58
N LYS A 47 0.66 23.27 -20.72
CA LYS A 47 0.70 24.36 -21.71
C LYS A 47 -0.60 24.41 -22.50
N ASP A 48 -1.12 25.62 -22.72
CA ASP A 48 -2.29 25.82 -23.57
C ASP A 48 -1.92 25.59 -25.05
N VAL A 49 -2.54 24.57 -25.63
CA VAL A 49 -2.42 24.19 -27.05
C VAL A 49 -3.77 24.30 -27.78
N SER A 50 -4.72 25.05 -27.22
CA SER A 50 -6.05 25.30 -27.81
C SER A 50 -5.99 25.94 -29.20
N SER A 51 -4.98 26.76 -29.47
CA SER A 51 -4.78 27.40 -30.78
C SER A 51 -4.56 26.42 -31.94
N LEU A 52 -4.21 25.17 -31.65
CA LEU A 52 -3.99 24.10 -32.63
C LEU A 52 -5.26 23.25 -32.88
N PHE A 53 -6.42 23.62 -32.31
CA PHE A 53 -7.61 22.77 -32.29
C PHE A 53 -8.03 22.32 -33.70
N THR A 54 -8.14 23.25 -34.64
CA THR A 54 -8.55 22.96 -36.03
C THR A 54 -7.51 22.07 -36.73
N ASP A 55 -6.22 22.32 -36.50
CA ASP A 55 -5.12 21.56 -37.09
C ASP A 55 -5.09 20.11 -36.57
N VAL A 56 -5.40 19.91 -35.29
CA VAL A 56 -5.51 18.59 -34.66
C VAL A 56 -6.77 17.85 -35.14
N VAL A 57 -7.91 18.54 -35.28
CA VAL A 57 -9.16 17.95 -35.83
C VAL A 57 -8.95 17.46 -37.26
N ASN A 58 -8.20 18.20 -38.10
CA ASN A 58 -7.86 17.75 -39.45
C ASN A 58 -7.04 16.45 -39.46
N CYS A 59 -6.29 16.16 -38.39
CA CYS A 59 -5.55 14.90 -38.24
C CYS A 59 -6.43 13.72 -37.81
N MET A 60 -7.71 13.94 -37.47
CA MET A 60 -8.64 12.92 -36.99
C MET A 60 -9.00 11.88 -38.06
N GLN A 61 -9.02 12.27 -39.34
CA GLN A 61 -9.30 11.40 -40.47
C GLN A 61 -8.08 10.53 -40.82
N THR A 62 -7.79 9.57 -39.96
CA THR A 62 -6.67 8.62 -40.10
C THR A 62 -7.14 7.20 -39.78
N GLU A 63 -6.57 6.23 -40.49
CA GLU A 63 -6.77 4.79 -40.21
C GLU A 63 -5.87 4.30 -39.06
N ASN A 64 -4.88 5.10 -38.67
CA ASN A 64 -3.97 4.74 -37.58
C ASN A 64 -4.67 4.92 -36.21
N LEU A 65 -4.95 3.81 -35.54
CA LEU A 65 -5.61 3.78 -34.23
C LEU A 65 -4.84 4.54 -33.13
N GLU A 66 -3.50 4.49 -33.14
CA GLU A 66 -2.67 5.21 -32.16
C GLU A 66 -2.86 6.73 -32.31
N LEU A 67 -2.78 7.23 -33.54
CA LEU A 67 -2.97 8.65 -33.82
C LEU A 67 -4.40 9.10 -33.49
N LYS A 68 -5.39 8.29 -33.86
CA LYS A 68 -6.81 8.56 -33.54
C LYS A 68 -7.05 8.65 -32.03
N LYS A 69 -6.47 7.75 -31.22
CA LYS A 69 -6.54 7.81 -29.75
C LYS A 69 -5.96 9.11 -29.18
N LEU A 70 -4.84 9.57 -29.71
CA LEU A 70 -4.20 10.82 -29.26
C LEU A 70 -5.06 12.05 -29.62
N VAL A 71 -5.57 12.12 -30.86
CA VAL A 71 -6.47 13.20 -31.29
C VAL A 71 -7.75 13.22 -30.44
N TYR A 72 -8.34 12.06 -30.16
CA TYR A 72 -9.53 11.96 -29.33
C TYR A 72 -9.28 12.40 -27.88
N LEU A 73 -8.13 12.03 -27.30
CA LEU A 73 -7.73 12.50 -25.97
C LEU A 73 -7.58 14.02 -25.92
N TYR A 74 -6.99 14.64 -26.95
CA TYR A 74 -6.90 16.09 -27.07
C TYR A 74 -8.30 16.73 -27.12
N LEU A 75 -9.21 16.17 -27.92
CA LEU A 75 -10.58 16.69 -28.05
C LEU A 75 -11.35 16.62 -26.73
N ILE A 76 -11.25 15.53 -25.96
CA ILE A 76 -11.93 15.43 -24.66
C ILE A 76 -11.53 16.60 -23.73
N ASN A 77 -10.24 16.96 -23.72
CA ASN A 77 -9.74 18.01 -22.83
C ASN A 77 -10.08 19.42 -23.30
N TYR A 78 -10.00 19.70 -24.61
CA TYR A 78 -10.16 21.06 -25.14
C TYR A 78 -11.57 21.37 -25.69
N ALA A 79 -12.44 20.38 -25.90
CA ALA A 79 -13.78 20.61 -26.46
C ALA A 79 -14.64 21.52 -25.58
N LYS A 80 -14.48 21.46 -24.25
CA LYS A 80 -15.21 22.36 -23.34
C LYS A 80 -14.81 23.83 -23.53
N SER A 81 -13.54 24.09 -23.83
CA SER A 81 -13.03 25.44 -24.06
C SER A 81 -13.32 25.97 -25.47
N GLN A 82 -13.64 25.09 -26.42
CA GLN A 82 -13.90 25.41 -27.83
C GLN A 82 -15.09 24.62 -28.39
N PRO A 83 -16.32 24.86 -27.91
CA PRO A 83 -17.49 24.03 -28.23
C PRO A 83 -17.93 24.12 -29.69
N ASP A 84 -17.84 25.30 -30.33
CA ASP A 84 -18.27 25.46 -31.73
C ASP A 84 -17.34 24.76 -32.72
N LEU A 85 -16.03 24.72 -32.45
CA LEU A 85 -15.07 23.97 -33.25
C LEU A 85 -15.19 22.46 -33.04
N ALA A 86 -15.61 22.01 -31.85
CA ALA A 86 -15.81 20.60 -31.55
C ALA A 86 -16.90 19.95 -32.44
N ILE A 87 -17.84 20.74 -32.97
CA ILE A 87 -18.87 20.27 -33.91
C ILE A 87 -18.23 19.70 -35.19
N LEU A 88 -17.07 20.20 -35.62
CA LEU A 88 -16.35 19.70 -36.79
C LEU A 88 -15.92 18.23 -36.64
N ALA A 89 -15.74 17.76 -35.41
CA ALA A 89 -15.37 16.38 -35.11
C ALA A 89 -16.58 15.41 -35.14
N VAL A 90 -17.81 15.90 -34.98
CA VAL A 90 -19.03 15.07 -34.86
C VAL A 90 -19.23 14.16 -36.07
N ASN A 91 -19.10 14.70 -37.27
CA ASN A 91 -19.26 13.91 -38.51
C ASN A 91 -18.24 12.76 -38.58
N THR A 92 -17.02 13.00 -38.11
CA THR A 92 -15.98 11.97 -38.07
C THR A 92 -16.28 10.93 -37.00
N PHE A 93 -16.79 11.32 -35.81
CA PHE A 93 -17.22 10.36 -34.80
C PHE A 93 -18.39 9.49 -35.27
N VAL A 94 -19.39 10.09 -35.93
CA VAL A 94 -20.55 9.33 -36.48
C VAL A 94 -20.09 8.34 -37.55
N LYS A 95 -19.12 8.73 -38.39
CA LYS A 95 -18.49 7.83 -39.35
C LYS A 95 -17.71 6.71 -38.66
N ASP A 96 -16.90 7.04 -37.67
CA ASP A 96 -16.08 6.09 -36.91
C ASP A 96 -16.93 5.12 -36.07
N SER A 97 -18.14 5.53 -35.64
CA SER A 97 -19.11 4.65 -34.97
C SER A 97 -19.63 3.51 -35.85
N GLN A 98 -19.40 3.59 -37.17
CA GLN A 98 -19.82 2.60 -38.17
C GLN A 98 -18.61 1.93 -38.84
N ASP A 99 -17.41 2.14 -38.31
CA ASP A 99 -16.19 1.54 -38.85
C ASP A 99 -16.23 0.00 -38.72
N PRO A 100 -15.69 -0.76 -39.69
CA PRO A 100 -15.63 -2.23 -39.58
C PRO A 100 -14.89 -2.71 -38.31
N ASN A 101 -13.92 -1.93 -37.82
CA ASN A 101 -13.16 -2.28 -36.63
C ASN A 101 -13.94 -1.95 -35.34
N PRO A 102 -14.31 -2.96 -34.52
CA PRO A 102 -15.05 -2.74 -33.27
C PRO A 102 -14.31 -1.83 -32.28
N LEU A 103 -12.98 -1.82 -32.29
CA LEU A 103 -12.18 -0.96 -31.41
C LEU A 103 -12.33 0.52 -31.79
N ILE A 104 -12.50 0.83 -33.07
CA ILE A 104 -12.73 2.21 -33.55
C ILE A 104 -14.16 2.64 -33.21
N ARG A 105 -15.16 1.78 -33.43
CA ARG A 105 -16.56 2.04 -33.05
C ARG A 105 -16.70 2.36 -31.56
N ALA A 106 -16.20 1.48 -30.71
CA ALA A 106 -16.22 1.64 -29.25
C ALA A 106 -15.46 2.91 -28.81
N LEU A 107 -14.30 3.18 -29.41
CA LEU A 107 -13.50 4.36 -29.09
C LEU A 107 -14.24 5.67 -29.46
N ALA A 108 -14.92 5.71 -30.60
CA ALA A 108 -15.70 6.87 -31.03
C ALA A 108 -16.84 7.16 -30.06
N VAL A 109 -17.69 6.16 -29.76
CA VAL A 109 -18.82 6.31 -28.83
C VAL A 109 -18.35 6.70 -27.42
N ARG A 110 -17.29 6.06 -26.92
CA ARG A 110 -16.71 6.40 -25.60
C ARG A 110 -16.19 7.83 -25.55
N THR A 111 -15.61 8.31 -26.65
CA THR A 111 -15.04 9.67 -26.71
C THR A 111 -16.14 10.70 -26.77
N MET A 112 -17.16 10.48 -27.61
CA MET A 112 -18.35 11.33 -27.66
C MET A 112 -19.03 11.45 -26.29
N GLY A 113 -19.21 10.33 -25.56
CA GLY A 113 -19.81 10.34 -24.21
C GLY A 113 -18.94 10.99 -23.12
N CYS A 114 -17.65 11.25 -23.38
CA CYS A 114 -16.80 12.01 -22.47
C CYS A 114 -16.82 13.53 -22.77
N ILE A 115 -17.35 13.96 -23.92
CA ILE A 115 -17.40 15.37 -24.30
C ILE A 115 -18.67 15.99 -23.72
N ARG A 116 -18.50 16.88 -22.73
CA ARG A 116 -19.59 17.58 -22.05
C ARG A 116 -20.00 18.85 -22.80
N VAL A 117 -20.53 18.69 -24.02
CA VAL A 117 -21.05 19.79 -24.84
C VAL A 117 -22.44 19.41 -25.36
N ASP A 118 -23.48 20.14 -24.93
CA ASP A 118 -24.89 19.79 -25.18
C ASP A 118 -25.21 19.55 -26.66
N LYS A 119 -24.66 20.38 -27.55
CA LYS A 119 -24.85 20.22 -29.00
C LYS A 119 -24.34 18.87 -29.52
N ILE A 120 -23.30 18.28 -28.92
CA ILE A 120 -22.72 16.99 -29.32
C ILE A 120 -23.52 15.82 -28.76
N THR A 121 -24.11 16.01 -27.58
CA THR A 121 -24.91 15.02 -26.86
C THR A 121 -26.06 14.46 -27.70
N GLU A 122 -26.77 15.31 -28.46
CA GLU A 122 -27.85 14.86 -29.35
C GLU A 122 -27.35 13.95 -30.49
N TYR A 123 -26.18 14.25 -31.05
CA TYR A 123 -25.59 13.45 -32.13
C TYR A 123 -25.02 12.11 -31.66
N LEU A 124 -24.83 11.93 -30.34
CA LEU A 124 -24.40 10.66 -29.75
C LEU A 124 -25.52 9.64 -29.70
N CYS A 125 -26.79 10.06 -29.61
CA CYS A 125 -27.90 9.14 -29.36
C CYS A 125 -28.00 8.02 -30.42
N ASP A 126 -27.99 8.35 -31.71
CA ASP A 126 -28.15 7.34 -32.76
C ASP A 126 -26.94 6.39 -32.88
N PRO A 127 -25.68 6.85 -32.85
CA PRO A 127 -24.51 5.99 -32.69
C PRO A 127 -24.59 5.08 -31.46
N LEU A 128 -24.97 5.62 -30.31
CA LEU A 128 -25.05 4.88 -29.05
C LEU A 128 -26.10 3.77 -29.12
N GLN A 129 -27.29 4.06 -29.64
CA GLN A 129 -28.37 3.08 -29.79
C GLN A 129 -27.97 1.91 -30.69
N ARG A 130 -27.21 2.19 -31.76
CA ARG A 130 -26.64 1.16 -32.63
C ARG A 130 -25.59 0.32 -31.91
N CYS A 131 -24.68 0.96 -31.16
CA CYS A 131 -23.62 0.27 -30.44
C CYS A 131 -24.12 -0.59 -29.27
N LEU A 132 -25.28 -0.28 -28.67
CA LEU A 132 -25.93 -1.16 -27.67
C LEU A 132 -26.41 -2.48 -28.29
N LYS A 133 -26.67 -2.52 -29.61
CA LYS A 133 -27.11 -3.69 -30.36
C LYS A 133 -26.02 -4.24 -31.28
N ASP A 134 -24.76 -3.88 -31.06
CA ASP A 134 -23.61 -4.32 -31.86
C ASP A 134 -23.34 -5.82 -31.68
N ASP A 135 -22.78 -6.48 -32.69
CA ASP A 135 -22.42 -7.91 -32.61
C ASP A 135 -21.24 -8.13 -31.65
N ASP A 136 -20.34 -7.16 -31.52
CA ASP A 136 -19.13 -7.27 -30.73
C ASP A 136 -19.37 -6.91 -29.23
N PRO A 137 -19.05 -7.80 -28.28
CA PRO A 137 -19.24 -7.55 -26.85
C PRO A 137 -18.44 -6.36 -26.30
N TYR A 138 -17.27 -6.05 -26.87
CA TYR A 138 -16.46 -4.90 -26.45
C TYR A 138 -17.15 -3.58 -26.80
N VAL A 139 -17.86 -3.52 -27.93
CA VAL A 139 -18.67 -2.35 -28.31
C VAL A 139 -19.86 -2.21 -27.38
N ARG A 140 -20.65 -3.29 -27.17
CA ARG A 140 -21.82 -3.27 -26.28
C ARG A 140 -21.49 -2.86 -24.84
N LYS A 141 -20.43 -3.44 -24.24
CA LYS A 141 -20.03 -3.07 -22.88
C LYS A 141 -19.57 -1.61 -22.78
N THR A 142 -18.93 -1.09 -23.83
CA THR A 142 -18.49 0.32 -23.88
C THR A 142 -19.68 1.25 -24.03
N ALA A 143 -20.67 0.86 -24.84
CA ALA A 143 -21.93 1.57 -24.99
C ALA A 143 -22.70 1.63 -23.66
N ALA A 144 -22.75 0.53 -22.89
CA ALA A 144 -23.43 0.51 -21.60
C ALA A 144 -22.90 1.57 -20.62
N ILE A 145 -21.57 1.67 -20.45
CA ILE A 145 -20.94 2.71 -19.62
C ILE A 145 -21.16 4.12 -20.20
N CYS A 146 -21.23 4.26 -21.52
CA CYS A 146 -21.52 5.53 -22.17
C CYS A 146 -22.93 6.03 -21.85
N VAL A 147 -23.91 5.14 -21.67
CA VAL A 147 -25.27 5.51 -21.23
C VAL A 147 -25.26 6.14 -19.83
N ALA A 148 -24.52 5.57 -18.88
CA ALA A 148 -24.38 6.18 -17.54
C ALA A 148 -23.79 7.59 -17.60
N LYS A 149 -22.72 7.78 -18.38
CA LYS A 149 -22.13 9.12 -18.60
C LYS A 149 -23.07 10.09 -19.28
N LEU A 150 -23.89 9.61 -20.22
CA LEU A 150 -24.91 10.42 -20.88
C LEU A 150 -25.99 10.85 -19.89
N TYR A 151 -26.39 9.96 -18.97
CA TYR A 151 -27.36 10.25 -17.92
C TYR A 151 -26.88 11.37 -16.99
N ASP A 152 -25.58 11.36 -16.63
CA ASP A 152 -24.97 12.43 -15.81
C ASP A 152 -24.97 13.80 -16.50
N ILE A 153 -24.99 13.82 -17.83
CA ILE A 153 -25.01 15.06 -18.63
C ILE A 153 -26.46 15.52 -18.84
N ASN A 154 -27.33 14.62 -19.31
CA ASN A 154 -28.73 14.89 -19.59
C ASN A 154 -29.59 13.64 -19.38
N ALA A 155 -30.18 13.53 -18.18
CA ALA A 155 -31.04 12.41 -17.79
C ALA A 155 -32.34 12.33 -18.62
N GLU A 156 -32.98 13.47 -18.93
CA GLU A 156 -34.24 13.51 -19.69
C GLU A 156 -34.09 12.89 -21.08
N LEU A 157 -32.98 13.20 -21.77
CA LEU A 157 -32.68 12.64 -23.08
C LEU A 157 -32.48 11.11 -23.04
N VAL A 158 -31.96 10.58 -21.93
CA VAL A 158 -31.76 9.13 -21.75
C VAL A 158 -33.10 8.42 -21.55
N GLU A 159 -34.00 9.01 -20.78
CA GLU A 159 -35.36 8.52 -20.56
C GLU A 159 -36.18 8.56 -21.86
N ASP A 160 -36.20 9.69 -22.56
CA ASP A 160 -37.02 9.90 -23.78
C ASP A 160 -36.63 8.97 -24.93
N ARG A 161 -35.35 8.62 -25.05
CA ARG A 161 -34.82 7.76 -26.11
C ARG A 161 -34.88 6.27 -25.77
N GLY A 162 -35.31 5.89 -24.57
CA GLY A 162 -35.46 4.49 -24.16
C GLY A 162 -34.12 3.76 -23.93
N PHE A 163 -33.08 4.49 -23.52
CA PHE A 163 -31.77 3.91 -23.25
C PHE A 163 -31.76 3.09 -21.96
N LEU A 164 -32.63 3.42 -20.99
CA LEU A 164 -32.77 2.68 -19.74
C LEU A 164 -33.30 1.25 -19.98
N GLU A 165 -34.30 1.10 -20.85
CA GLU A 165 -34.84 -0.19 -21.27
C GLU A 165 -33.75 -0.99 -22.01
N SER A 166 -33.01 -0.33 -22.91
CA SER A 166 -31.90 -0.97 -23.62
C SER A 166 -30.80 -1.48 -22.66
N LEU A 167 -30.49 -0.74 -21.60
CA LEU A 167 -29.55 -1.19 -20.56
C LEU A 167 -30.10 -2.38 -19.76
N LYS A 168 -31.39 -2.38 -19.43
CA LYS A 168 -32.05 -3.49 -18.72
C LYS A 168 -32.01 -4.77 -19.56
N ASP A 169 -32.22 -4.66 -20.87
CA ASP A 169 -32.12 -5.79 -21.80
C ASP A 169 -30.69 -6.38 -21.82
N LEU A 170 -29.66 -5.55 -21.72
CA LEU A 170 -28.26 -5.98 -21.68
C LEU A 170 -27.88 -6.79 -20.41
N ILE A 171 -28.69 -6.76 -19.35
CA ILE A 171 -28.48 -7.67 -18.21
C ILE A 171 -28.70 -9.14 -18.62
N SER A 172 -29.46 -9.36 -19.70
CA SER A 172 -29.73 -10.68 -20.27
C SER A 172 -28.78 -11.04 -21.42
N ASP A 173 -27.68 -10.30 -21.61
CA ASP A 173 -26.68 -10.59 -22.65
C ASP A 173 -25.98 -11.93 -22.42
N ASN A 174 -25.56 -12.57 -23.50
CA ASN A 174 -24.81 -13.83 -23.47
C ASN A 174 -23.37 -13.64 -22.96
N ASN A 175 -22.81 -12.43 -23.06
CA ASN A 175 -21.45 -12.14 -22.63
C ASN A 175 -21.42 -11.56 -21.20
N PRO A 176 -20.76 -12.23 -20.24
CA PRO A 176 -20.69 -11.77 -18.84
C PRO A 176 -20.08 -10.37 -18.66
N MET A 177 -19.15 -9.96 -19.52
CA MET A 177 -18.54 -8.63 -19.43
C MET A 177 -19.53 -7.51 -19.81
N VAL A 178 -20.46 -7.78 -20.73
CA VAL A 178 -21.51 -6.82 -21.09
C VAL A 178 -22.48 -6.69 -19.93
N VAL A 179 -22.92 -7.83 -19.36
CA VAL A 179 -23.79 -7.88 -18.18
C VAL A 179 -23.18 -7.10 -17.02
N ALA A 180 -21.91 -7.32 -16.68
CA ALA A 180 -21.25 -6.63 -15.58
C ALA A 180 -21.18 -5.11 -15.76
N ASN A 181 -20.90 -4.62 -16.98
CA ASN A 181 -20.87 -3.18 -17.25
C ASN A 181 -22.28 -2.57 -17.33
N ALA A 182 -23.28 -3.32 -17.79
CA ALA A 182 -24.69 -2.89 -17.74
C ALA A 182 -25.16 -2.74 -16.29
N VAL A 183 -24.81 -3.68 -15.41
CA VAL A 183 -25.10 -3.61 -13.97
C VAL A 183 -24.38 -2.43 -13.32
N ALA A 184 -23.10 -2.21 -13.63
CA ALA A 184 -22.36 -1.06 -13.12
C ALA A 184 -23.00 0.27 -13.54
N ALA A 185 -23.36 0.41 -14.82
CA ALA A 185 -24.04 1.60 -15.34
C ALA A 185 -25.41 1.84 -14.67
N LEU A 186 -26.20 0.78 -14.48
CA LEU A 186 -27.51 0.88 -13.81
C LEU A 186 -27.37 1.21 -12.32
N ALA A 187 -26.35 0.68 -11.64
CA ALA A 187 -26.08 0.99 -10.24
C ALA A 187 -25.67 2.48 -10.06
N GLU A 188 -24.83 3.01 -10.94
CA GLU A 188 -24.43 4.42 -10.96
C GLU A 188 -25.62 5.35 -11.23
N ILE A 189 -26.45 5.05 -12.24
CA ILE A 189 -27.68 5.80 -12.53
C ILE A 189 -28.66 5.80 -11.35
N GLN A 190 -28.75 4.67 -10.62
CA GLN A 190 -29.60 4.53 -9.44
C GLN A 190 -29.14 5.39 -8.27
N GLU A 191 -27.84 5.67 -8.14
CA GLU A 191 -27.31 6.58 -7.11
C GLU A 191 -27.65 8.04 -7.41
N ASN A 192 -27.71 8.41 -8.69
CA ASN A 192 -28.04 9.76 -9.13
C ASN A 192 -29.54 10.08 -9.13
N THR A 193 -30.40 9.08 -8.87
CA THR A 193 -31.86 9.22 -8.98
C THR A 193 -32.58 8.71 -7.74
N SER A 194 -33.55 9.47 -7.24
CA SER A 194 -34.43 9.04 -6.15
C SER A 194 -35.49 8.01 -6.56
N LYS A 195 -35.71 7.84 -7.88
CA LYS A 195 -36.62 6.82 -8.43
C LYS A 195 -35.92 5.47 -8.49
N PRO A 196 -36.59 4.36 -8.14
CA PRO A 196 -36.07 3.01 -8.34
C PRO A 196 -36.09 2.67 -9.84
N ILE A 197 -34.95 2.79 -10.50
CA ILE A 197 -34.76 2.45 -11.92
C ILE A 197 -34.32 0.98 -12.03
N PHE A 198 -33.52 0.50 -11.10
CA PHE A 198 -32.93 -0.83 -11.10
C PHE A 198 -33.32 -1.63 -9.85
N GLU A 199 -34.34 -2.47 -9.99
CA GLU A 199 -34.73 -3.45 -8.99
C GLU A 199 -34.32 -4.86 -9.45
N ILE A 200 -33.56 -5.55 -8.60
CA ILE A 200 -33.10 -6.91 -8.88
C ILE A 200 -34.25 -7.87 -8.56
N ALA A 201 -34.88 -8.41 -9.60
CA ALA A 201 -35.86 -9.50 -9.46
C ALA A 201 -35.16 -10.87 -9.39
N SER A 202 -35.87 -11.90 -8.91
CA SER A 202 -35.33 -13.26 -8.78
C SER A 202 -34.74 -13.83 -10.09
N HIS A 203 -35.36 -13.54 -11.24
CA HIS A 203 -34.82 -13.96 -12.54
C HIS A 203 -33.49 -13.26 -12.88
N THR A 204 -33.35 -11.98 -12.52
CA THR A 204 -32.13 -11.18 -12.71
C THR A 204 -31.03 -11.68 -11.79
N LEU A 205 -31.36 -11.95 -10.52
CA LEU A 205 -30.45 -12.53 -9.54
C LEU A 205 -29.80 -13.82 -10.05
N SER A 206 -30.60 -14.76 -10.57
CA SER A 206 -30.07 -16.02 -11.10
C SER A 206 -29.11 -15.82 -12.27
N LYS A 207 -29.34 -14.80 -13.12
CA LYS A 207 -28.44 -14.48 -14.24
C LYS A 207 -27.14 -13.86 -13.74
N LEU A 208 -27.22 -12.92 -12.81
CA LEU A 208 -26.05 -12.26 -12.21
C LEU A 208 -25.14 -13.24 -11.47
N LEU A 209 -25.72 -14.16 -10.68
CA LEU A 209 -24.97 -15.23 -10.01
C LEU A 209 -24.32 -16.20 -11.01
N THR A 210 -24.92 -16.40 -12.18
CA THR A 210 -24.32 -17.22 -13.24
C THR A 210 -23.15 -16.50 -13.89
N ALA A 211 -23.33 -15.23 -14.25
CA ALA A 211 -22.31 -14.38 -14.83
C ALA A 211 -21.09 -14.20 -13.92
N LEU A 212 -21.30 -14.21 -12.59
CA LEU A 212 -20.23 -14.09 -11.60
C LEU A 212 -19.10 -15.13 -11.78
N ASN A 213 -19.40 -16.31 -12.32
CA ASN A 213 -18.41 -17.38 -12.51
C ASN A 213 -17.39 -17.07 -13.62
N GLU A 214 -17.82 -16.34 -14.65
CA GLU A 214 -17.07 -16.11 -15.90
C GLU A 214 -16.63 -14.65 -16.08
N CYS A 215 -17.00 -13.77 -15.14
CA CYS A 215 -16.60 -12.37 -15.14
C CYS A 215 -15.14 -12.15 -14.74
N THR A 216 -14.54 -11.07 -15.23
CA THR A 216 -13.28 -10.53 -14.69
C THR A 216 -13.46 -10.06 -13.24
N GLU A 217 -12.36 -9.82 -12.53
CA GLU A 217 -12.35 -9.37 -11.15
C GLU A 217 -13.20 -8.10 -10.95
N TRP A 218 -13.06 -7.13 -11.85
CA TRP A 218 -13.87 -5.91 -11.87
C TRP A 218 -15.35 -6.20 -12.02
N GLY A 219 -15.71 -7.07 -12.97
CA GLY A 219 -17.10 -7.44 -13.20
C GLY A 219 -17.71 -8.20 -12.03
N GLN A 220 -16.92 -9.04 -11.35
CA GLN A 220 -17.35 -9.73 -10.15
C GLN A 220 -17.64 -8.75 -9.00
N VAL A 221 -16.79 -7.74 -8.80
CA VAL A 221 -17.02 -6.68 -7.79
C VAL A 221 -18.30 -5.90 -8.11
N PHE A 222 -18.48 -5.43 -9.36
CA PHE A 222 -19.70 -4.70 -9.75
C PHE A 222 -20.98 -5.52 -9.53
N ILE A 223 -20.95 -6.81 -9.87
CA ILE A 223 -22.07 -7.71 -9.64
C ILE A 223 -22.31 -7.90 -8.13
N LEU A 224 -21.27 -8.16 -7.34
CA LEU A 224 -21.40 -8.36 -5.89
C LEU A 224 -21.90 -7.10 -5.17
N ASP A 225 -21.45 -5.92 -5.57
CA ASP A 225 -21.92 -4.65 -5.01
C ASP A 225 -23.38 -4.37 -5.38
N ALA A 226 -23.79 -4.63 -6.61
CA ALA A 226 -25.20 -4.53 -6.99
C ALA A 226 -26.06 -5.54 -6.20
N LEU A 227 -25.59 -6.79 -6.06
CA LEU A 227 -26.27 -7.83 -5.29
C LEU A 227 -26.33 -7.51 -3.79
N SER A 228 -25.41 -6.71 -3.25
CA SER A 228 -25.44 -6.32 -1.83
C SER A 228 -26.67 -5.48 -1.45
N ARG A 229 -27.33 -4.87 -2.43
CA ARG A 229 -28.61 -4.15 -2.25
C ARG A 229 -29.83 -5.08 -2.26
N TYR A 230 -29.68 -6.31 -2.74
CA TYR A 230 -30.76 -7.30 -2.79
C TYR A 230 -30.96 -7.94 -1.42
N LYS A 231 -32.19 -7.89 -0.91
CA LYS A 231 -32.60 -8.62 0.29
C LYS A 231 -33.31 -9.89 -0.14
N ALA A 232 -32.79 -11.04 0.28
CA ALA A 232 -33.44 -12.32 0.02
C ALA A 232 -34.83 -12.37 0.66
N ALA A 233 -35.76 -13.05 0.01
CA ALA A 233 -37.13 -13.18 0.48
C ALA A 233 -37.25 -14.12 1.68
N ASP A 234 -36.42 -15.16 1.72
CA ASP A 234 -36.39 -16.14 2.81
C ASP A 234 -34.96 -16.65 3.11
N ALA A 235 -34.84 -17.38 4.22
CA ALA A 235 -33.56 -17.96 4.66
C ALA A 235 -32.97 -18.95 3.64
N ARG A 236 -33.81 -19.63 2.85
CA ARG A 236 -33.36 -20.64 1.89
C ARG A 236 -32.77 -19.99 0.63
N GLU A 237 -33.37 -18.90 0.16
CA GLU A 237 -32.81 -18.08 -0.91
C GLU A 237 -31.49 -17.45 -0.47
N ALA A 238 -31.41 -16.94 0.77
CA ALA A 238 -30.18 -16.41 1.34
C ALA A 238 -29.05 -17.48 1.36
N GLU A 239 -29.35 -18.71 1.80
CA GLU A 239 -28.42 -19.83 1.77
C GLU A 239 -27.95 -20.16 0.35
N ASN A 240 -28.85 -20.20 -0.63
CA ASN A 240 -28.51 -20.45 -2.03
C ASN A 240 -27.58 -19.36 -2.60
N ILE A 241 -27.85 -18.09 -2.30
CA ILE A 241 -26.99 -16.97 -2.73
C ILE A 241 -25.59 -17.11 -2.12
N VAL A 242 -25.52 -17.39 -0.83
CA VAL A 242 -24.25 -17.58 -0.11
C VAL A 242 -23.45 -18.75 -0.67
N GLU A 243 -24.10 -19.87 -1.01
CA GLU A 243 -23.44 -21.03 -1.62
C GLU A 243 -22.81 -20.65 -2.98
N ARG A 244 -23.51 -19.87 -3.79
CA ARG A 244 -23.01 -19.39 -5.10
C ARG A 244 -21.87 -18.37 -4.98
N VAL A 245 -21.87 -17.55 -3.93
CA VAL A 245 -20.83 -16.53 -3.69
C VAL A 245 -19.59 -17.13 -3.00
N THR A 246 -19.75 -18.20 -2.21
CA THR A 246 -18.65 -18.83 -1.43
C THR A 246 -17.36 -19.09 -2.22
N PRO A 247 -17.37 -19.57 -3.49
CA PRO A 247 -16.14 -19.76 -4.27
C PRO A 247 -15.31 -18.48 -4.47
N ARG A 248 -15.92 -17.29 -4.38
CA ARG A 248 -15.23 -16.00 -4.50
C ARG A 248 -14.33 -15.67 -3.31
N LEU A 249 -14.50 -16.35 -2.18
CA LEU A 249 -13.62 -16.22 -1.01
C LEU A 249 -12.19 -16.67 -1.29
N GLN A 250 -11.98 -17.59 -2.24
CA GLN A 250 -10.65 -18.12 -2.59
C GLN A 250 -9.93 -17.28 -3.67
N HIS A 251 -10.49 -16.14 -4.04
CA HIS A 251 -9.95 -15.31 -5.11
C HIS A 251 -8.67 -14.57 -4.65
N ALA A 252 -7.70 -14.37 -5.56
CA ALA A 252 -6.45 -13.69 -5.23
C ALA A 252 -6.61 -12.18 -4.98
N ASN A 253 -7.57 -11.55 -5.66
CA ASN A 253 -7.87 -10.12 -5.51
C ASN A 253 -8.64 -9.82 -4.23
N CYS A 254 -8.07 -8.97 -3.37
CA CYS A 254 -8.66 -8.50 -2.11
C CYS A 254 -10.07 -7.90 -2.26
N ALA A 255 -10.32 -7.11 -3.31
CA ALA A 255 -11.62 -6.45 -3.51
C ALA A 255 -12.74 -7.48 -3.74
N VAL A 256 -12.46 -8.55 -4.49
CA VAL A 256 -13.42 -9.65 -4.72
C VAL A 256 -13.71 -10.38 -3.42
N VAL A 257 -12.67 -10.69 -2.63
CA VAL A 257 -12.81 -11.37 -1.34
C VAL A 257 -13.62 -10.53 -0.36
N LEU A 258 -13.31 -9.24 -0.20
CA LEU A 258 -14.03 -8.36 0.72
C LEU A 258 -15.49 -8.13 0.27
N SER A 259 -15.73 -8.00 -1.04
CA SER A 259 -17.11 -7.88 -1.58
C SER A 259 -17.91 -9.18 -1.37
N ALA A 260 -17.27 -10.34 -1.48
CA ALA A 260 -17.89 -11.62 -1.19
C ALA A 260 -18.20 -11.76 0.32
N VAL A 261 -17.26 -11.37 1.19
CA VAL A 261 -17.47 -11.36 2.65
C VAL A 261 -18.60 -10.41 3.03
N LYS A 262 -18.65 -9.20 2.46
CA LYS A 262 -19.77 -8.25 2.60
C LYS A 262 -21.09 -8.91 2.25
N MET A 263 -21.19 -9.51 1.07
CA MET A 263 -22.40 -10.16 0.60
C MET A 263 -22.84 -11.30 1.53
N ILE A 264 -21.88 -12.14 1.96
CA ILE A 264 -22.16 -13.24 2.90
C ILE A 264 -22.66 -12.70 4.25
N LEU A 265 -22.00 -11.67 4.81
CA LEU A 265 -22.40 -11.08 6.09
C LEU A 265 -23.81 -10.50 6.06
N LEU A 266 -24.19 -9.82 4.98
CA LEU A 266 -25.53 -9.24 4.82
C LEU A 266 -26.60 -10.33 4.72
N GLN A 267 -26.37 -11.40 3.94
CA GLN A 267 -27.33 -12.49 3.82
C GLN A 267 -27.41 -13.37 5.08
N MET A 268 -26.33 -13.46 5.86
CA MET A 268 -26.29 -14.21 7.12
C MET A 268 -27.24 -13.68 8.19
N GLU A 269 -27.74 -12.45 8.08
CA GLU A 269 -28.74 -11.91 9.00
C GLU A 269 -30.11 -12.61 8.88
N LEU A 270 -30.41 -13.17 7.71
CA LEU A 270 -31.66 -13.87 7.41
C LEU A 270 -31.59 -15.38 7.68
N ILE A 271 -30.39 -15.94 7.87
CA ILE A 271 -30.18 -17.39 8.08
C ILE A 271 -30.45 -17.73 9.54
N THR A 272 -31.50 -18.52 9.78
CA THR A 272 -31.91 -18.94 11.13
C THR A 272 -31.05 -20.07 11.71
N SER A 273 -30.40 -20.88 10.87
CA SER A 273 -29.61 -22.04 11.31
C SER A 273 -28.26 -21.61 11.88
N THR A 274 -28.09 -21.80 13.19
CA THR A 274 -26.85 -21.47 13.90
C THR A 274 -25.65 -22.30 13.41
N ASP A 275 -25.88 -23.52 12.94
CA ASP A 275 -24.81 -24.40 12.42
C ASP A 275 -24.30 -23.93 11.06
N VAL A 276 -25.21 -23.46 10.19
CA VAL A 276 -24.85 -22.87 8.90
C VAL A 276 -24.04 -21.59 9.13
N VAL A 277 -24.52 -20.69 9.99
CA VAL A 277 -23.82 -19.46 10.37
C VAL A 277 -22.41 -19.77 10.90
N ARG A 278 -22.27 -20.77 11.79
CA ARG A 278 -20.95 -21.18 12.32
C ARG A 278 -20.04 -21.71 11.22
N ASN A 279 -20.57 -22.49 10.27
CA ASN A 279 -19.80 -23.02 9.14
C ASN A 279 -19.37 -21.92 8.17
N LEU A 280 -20.20 -20.90 7.94
CA LEU A 280 -19.85 -19.73 7.12
C LEU A 280 -18.74 -18.90 7.77
N CYS A 281 -18.82 -18.64 9.08
CA CYS A 281 -17.73 -17.98 9.81
C CYS A 281 -16.39 -18.72 9.64
N LYS A 282 -16.40 -20.06 9.72
CA LYS A 282 -15.20 -20.89 9.48
C LYS A 282 -14.68 -20.81 8.05
N LYS A 283 -15.55 -20.60 7.05
CA LYS A 283 -15.14 -20.46 5.65
C LYS A 283 -14.57 -19.07 5.34
N MET A 284 -15.03 -18.02 6.03
CA MET A 284 -14.58 -16.64 5.83
C MET A 284 -13.27 -16.32 6.55
N ALA A 285 -12.93 -17.04 7.63
CA ALA A 285 -11.73 -16.73 8.39
C ALA A 285 -10.40 -16.95 7.63
N PRO A 286 -10.17 -18.09 6.93
CA PRO A 286 -8.93 -18.31 6.17
C PRO A 286 -8.61 -17.22 5.15
N PRO A 287 -9.54 -16.80 4.26
CA PRO A 287 -9.20 -15.79 3.27
C PRO A 287 -8.94 -14.41 3.89
N LEU A 288 -9.65 -14.03 4.96
CA LEU A 288 -9.35 -12.79 5.70
C LEU A 288 -7.93 -12.80 6.27
N VAL A 289 -7.47 -13.95 6.75
CA VAL A 289 -6.11 -14.15 7.28
C VAL A 289 -5.07 -14.13 6.17
N THR A 290 -5.35 -14.75 5.01
CA THR A 290 -4.46 -14.71 3.84
C THR A 290 -4.21 -13.28 3.38
N LEU A 291 -5.22 -12.40 3.44
CA LEU A 291 -5.06 -10.97 3.11
C LEU A 291 -4.06 -10.25 4.03
N LEU A 292 -3.87 -10.72 5.26
CA LEU A 292 -2.85 -10.18 6.19
C LEU A 292 -1.42 -10.56 5.83
N SER A 293 -1.23 -11.45 4.85
CA SER A 293 0.09 -11.83 4.32
C SER A 293 0.42 -11.10 3.00
N ALA A 294 -0.47 -10.24 2.51
CA ALA A 294 -0.30 -9.46 1.29
C ALA A 294 0.61 -8.24 1.49
N GLU A 295 0.65 -7.31 0.52
CA GLU A 295 1.39 -6.04 0.64
C GLU A 295 0.81 -5.16 1.77
N PRO A 296 1.62 -4.31 2.43
CA PRO A 296 1.19 -3.57 3.62
C PRO A 296 -0.09 -2.74 3.45
N GLU A 297 -0.31 -2.17 2.27
CA GLU A 297 -1.53 -1.45 1.90
C GLU A 297 -2.78 -2.35 1.91
N ILE A 298 -2.66 -3.58 1.38
CA ILE A 298 -3.73 -4.56 1.37
C ILE A 298 -3.96 -5.08 2.78
N GLN A 299 -2.88 -5.34 3.54
CA GLN A 299 -2.99 -5.74 4.95
C GLN A 299 -3.75 -4.68 5.75
N TYR A 300 -3.42 -3.39 5.57
CA TYR A 300 -4.11 -2.31 6.27
C TYR A 300 -5.61 -2.29 5.94
N VAL A 301 -5.98 -2.33 4.66
CA VAL A 301 -7.40 -2.41 4.24
C VAL A 301 -8.08 -3.63 4.85
N ALA A 302 -7.42 -4.79 4.84
CA ALA A 302 -7.96 -6.01 5.43
C ALA A 302 -8.15 -5.88 6.95
N LEU A 303 -7.16 -5.36 7.69
CA LEU A 303 -7.22 -5.15 9.15
C LEU A 303 -8.37 -4.20 9.51
N ARG A 304 -8.52 -3.08 8.79
CA ARG A 304 -9.60 -2.11 9.02
C ARG A 304 -10.98 -2.74 8.82
N ASN A 305 -11.16 -3.59 7.81
CA ASN A 305 -12.42 -4.32 7.59
C ASN A 305 -12.60 -5.47 8.60
N ILE A 306 -11.56 -6.23 8.95
CA ILE A 306 -11.60 -7.27 9.99
C ILE A 306 -12.04 -6.66 11.33
N ASN A 307 -11.57 -5.46 11.66
CA ASN A 307 -11.98 -4.74 12.87
C ASN A 307 -13.51 -4.54 12.93
N LEU A 308 -14.15 -4.14 11.82
CA LEU A 308 -15.62 -4.03 11.75
C LEU A 308 -16.30 -5.40 11.87
N ILE A 309 -15.78 -6.41 11.17
CA ILE A 309 -16.35 -7.75 11.14
C ILE A 309 -16.29 -8.39 12.53
N VAL A 310 -15.18 -8.23 13.26
CA VAL A 310 -15.00 -8.76 14.62
C VAL A 310 -15.93 -8.07 15.61
N GLN A 311 -16.23 -6.78 15.45
CA GLN A 311 -17.22 -6.09 16.30
C GLN A 311 -18.61 -6.71 16.16
N ARG A 312 -19.04 -7.04 14.92
CA ARG A 312 -20.34 -7.67 14.71
C ARG A 312 -20.37 -9.17 15.01
N ARG A 313 -19.27 -9.88 14.71
CA ARG A 313 -19.14 -11.33 14.88
C ARG A 313 -17.84 -11.66 15.62
N PRO A 314 -17.79 -11.50 16.96
CA PRO A 314 -16.58 -11.75 17.74
C PRO A 314 -16.05 -13.19 17.63
N THR A 315 -16.93 -14.15 17.30
CA THR A 315 -16.61 -15.57 17.18
C THR A 315 -16.07 -15.98 15.81
N ILE A 316 -16.04 -15.08 14.81
CA ILE A 316 -15.63 -15.41 13.44
C ILE A 316 -14.21 -15.99 13.39
N LEU A 317 -13.31 -15.46 14.23
CA LEU A 317 -11.90 -15.86 14.30
C LEU A 317 -11.61 -16.90 15.39
N ALA A 318 -12.64 -17.44 16.07
CA ALA A 318 -12.45 -18.31 17.24
C ALA A 318 -12.10 -19.78 16.91
N HIS A 319 -12.26 -20.22 15.65
CA HIS A 319 -12.27 -21.66 15.28
C HIS A 319 -11.17 -22.14 14.31
N GLU A 320 -10.29 -21.27 13.80
CA GLU A 320 -9.23 -21.54 12.80
C GLU A 320 -8.02 -22.36 13.31
N ILE A 321 -8.20 -23.13 14.37
CA ILE A 321 -7.12 -23.73 15.17
C ILE A 321 -6.53 -25.02 14.53
N LYS A 322 -7.22 -25.64 13.56
CA LYS A 322 -6.85 -26.99 13.10
C LYS A 322 -5.98 -27.08 11.84
N VAL A 323 -6.18 -26.23 10.83
CA VAL A 323 -5.62 -26.49 9.49
C VAL A 323 -4.18 -25.98 9.34
N TRP A 324 -3.82 -24.92 10.06
CA TRP A 324 -2.45 -24.38 10.06
C TRP A 324 -1.45 -25.25 10.85
N PHE A 325 -1.94 -26.04 11.82
CA PHE A 325 -1.11 -26.88 12.69
C PHE A 325 -0.36 -27.97 11.91
N GLU A 326 -0.95 -28.57 10.88
CA GLU A 326 -0.26 -29.60 10.09
C GLU A 326 0.75 -29.01 9.10
N TYR A 327 0.42 -27.89 8.44
CA TYR A 327 1.28 -27.35 7.37
C TYR A 327 2.52 -26.62 7.88
N TYR A 328 2.41 -25.86 8.97
CA TYR A 328 3.55 -25.09 9.50
C TYR A 328 4.42 -25.91 10.46
N PHE A 329 3.82 -26.80 11.25
CA PHE A 329 4.55 -27.66 12.20
C PHE A 329 5.35 -28.75 11.47
N LEU A 330 4.86 -29.31 10.35
CA LEU A 330 5.70 -30.20 9.52
C LEU A 330 6.91 -29.47 8.92
N ASN A 331 6.74 -28.22 8.47
CA ASN A 331 7.84 -27.43 7.91
C ASN A 331 8.87 -27.01 8.99
N LEU A 332 8.42 -26.75 10.22
CA LEU A 332 9.30 -26.40 11.34
C LEU A 332 10.02 -27.64 11.94
N LEU A 333 9.35 -28.81 11.99
CA LEU A 333 9.95 -30.08 12.43
C LEU A 333 11.07 -30.56 11.51
N MET A 334 10.99 -30.23 10.22
CA MET A 334 12.03 -30.56 9.24
C MET A 334 13.29 -29.69 9.41
N SER A 335 13.25 -28.67 10.28
CA SER A 335 14.35 -27.72 10.50
C SER A 335 15.15 -27.93 11.81
N GLN A 336 14.71 -28.78 12.75
CA GLN A 336 15.45 -29.00 14.01
C GLN A 336 15.71 -30.49 14.34
N HIS A 337 17.00 -30.84 14.42
CA HIS A 337 17.54 -32.18 14.67
C HIS A 337 17.45 -32.68 16.14
N SER A 338 16.33 -32.52 16.84
CA SER A 338 16.19 -33.02 18.22
C SER A 338 14.88 -33.74 18.50
N TRP A 339 14.79 -35.00 18.04
CA TRP A 339 13.65 -35.91 18.27
C TRP A 339 13.39 -36.29 19.74
N ALA A 340 14.39 -36.15 20.63
CA ALA A 340 14.30 -36.60 22.02
C ALA A 340 13.55 -35.65 22.97
N LEU A 341 13.57 -34.33 22.70
CA LEU A 341 12.88 -33.33 23.52
C LEU A 341 11.37 -33.26 23.21
N VAL A 342 10.98 -33.49 21.95
CA VAL A 342 9.58 -33.40 21.49
C VAL A 342 8.72 -34.53 22.05
N LYS A 343 9.28 -35.73 22.23
CA LYS A 343 8.53 -36.89 22.75
C LYS A 343 8.09 -36.70 24.20
N ASN A 344 8.84 -35.95 25.01
CA ASN A 344 8.48 -35.65 26.40
C ASN A 344 7.48 -34.49 26.53
N PHE A 345 7.36 -33.62 25.53
CA PHE A 345 6.42 -32.49 25.54
C PHE A 345 4.98 -32.89 25.16
N ILE A 346 4.82 -34.00 24.41
CA ILE A 346 3.53 -34.43 23.84
C ILE A 346 2.66 -35.27 24.81
N ILE A 347 3.18 -35.74 25.94
CA ILE A 347 2.47 -36.71 26.82
C ILE A 347 1.70 -36.05 27.99
N GLY A 348 1.77 -34.72 28.17
CA GLY A 348 1.02 -34.01 29.23
C GLY A 348 -0.26 -33.33 28.74
N GLU A 349 -1.25 -33.14 29.62
CA GLU A 349 -2.61 -32.59 29.41
C GLU A 349 -2.75 -31.18 28.74
N ASN A 350 -1.71 -30.64 28.10
CA ASN A 350 -1.64 -29.28 27.55
C ASN A 350 -2.06 -29.09 26.08
N VAL A 351 -2.66 -30.11 25.45
CA VAL A 351 -3.07 -30.05 24.03
C VAL A 351 -4.18 -29.02 23.77
N MET A 352 -4.91 -28.56 24.80
CA MET A 352 -5.96 -27.53 24.67
C MET A 352 -5.42 -26.09 24.75
N LEU A 353 -4.32 -25.86 25.48
CA LEU A 353 -3.66 -24.55 25.59
C LEU A 353 -2.87 -24.21 24.32
N MET A 354 -2.18 -25.20 23.74
CA MET A 354 -1.42 -25.02 22.48
C MET A 354 -2.32 -24.72 21.26
N LYS A 355 -3.61 -25.06 21.36
CA LYS A 355 -4.64 -24.86 20.33
C LYS A 355 -5.07 -23.40 20.20
N CYS A 356 -5.13 -22.61 21.27
CA CYS A 356 -5.43 -21.17 21.16
C CYS A 356 -4.22 -20.33 20.67
N MET A 357 -3.02 -20.91 20.63
CA MET A 357 -1.74 -20.22 20.55
C MET A 357 -1.37 -19.68 19.15
N ILE A 358 -1.90 -20.25 18.05
CA ILE A 358 -1.33 -20.07 16.70
C ILE A 358 -2.05 -18.99 15.87
N PHE A 359 -3.33 -18.73 16.10
CA PHE A 359 -4.08 -17.76 15.29
C PHE A 359 -3.71 -16.29 15.60
N LEU A 360 -3.45 -15.99 16.88
CA LEU A 360 -3.03 -14.64 17.28
C LEU A 360 -1.68 -14.24 16.68
N GLN A 361 -0.83 -15.21 16.31
CA GLN A 361 0.47 -14.94 15.69
C GLN A 361 0.36 -14.18 14.37
N VAL A 362 -0.74 -14.32 13.63
CA VAL A 362 -0.92 -13.56 12.37
C VAL A 362 -1.09 -12.07 12.64
N PHE A 363 -1.66 -11.73 13.81
CA PHE A 363 -1.82 -10.34 14.27
C PHE A 363 -0.61 -9.84 15.04
N PHE A 364 0.41 -10.66 15.31
CA PHE A 364 1.64 -10.14 15.91
C PHE A 364 2.35 -9.22 14.92
N CYS A 365 2.87 -8.12 15.46
CA CYS A 365 3.65 -7.15 14.73
C CYS A 365 4.98 -7.77 14.35
N LYS A 366 5.32 -7.70 13.06
CA LYS A 366 6.65 -8.07 12.57
C LYS A 366 7.54 -6.84 12.62
N TYR A 367 8.84 -7.04 12.75
CA TYR A 367 9.82 -5.94 12.73
C TYR A 367 9.69 -5.05 11.48
N ASN A 368 9.37 -5.67 10.34
CA ASN A 368 9.29 -5.03 9.03
C ASN A 368 7.91 -4.39 8.76
N ASP A 369 6.93 -4.59 9.64
CA ASP A 369 5.59 -4.04 9.46
C ASP A 369 5.64 -2.52 9.64
N PRO A 370 5.01 -1.74 8.74
CA PRO A 370 4.95 -0.30 8.92
C PRO A 370 4.06 0.05 10.13
N ILE A 371 4.36 1.20 10.75
CA ILE A 371 3.73 1.65 11.99
C ILE A 371 2.19 1.60 11.96
N TYR A 372 1.56 2.02 10.86
CA TYR A 372 0.10 2.04 10.74
C TYR A 372 -0.51 0.62 10.71
N VAL A 373 0.22 -0.39 10.20
CA VAL A 373 -0.19 -1.80 10.27
C VAL A 373 -0.03 -2.31 11.69
N LYS A 374 1.09 -1.99 12.36
CA LYS A 374 1.32 -2.37 13.76
C LYS A 374 0.21 -1.84 14.69
N MET A 375 -0.18 -0.58 14.50
CA MET A 375 -1.26 0.05 15.28
C MET A 375 -2.60 -0.69 15.13
N GLU A 376 -2.99 -1.05 13.91
CA GLU A 376 -4.24 -1.79 13.69
C GLU A 376 -4.18 -3.23 14.21
N LYS A 377 -3.02 -3.89 14.05
CA LYS A 377 -2.77 -5.22 14.63
C LYS A 377 -2.95 -5.20 16.15
N LEU A 378 -2.36 -4.20 16.82
CA LEU A 378 -2.49 -4.00 18.26
C LEU A 378 -3.97 -3.86 18.68
N GLU A 379 -4.75 -3.04 17.97
CA GLU A 379 -6.18 -2.86 18.26
C GLU A 379 -7.00 -4.14 18.10
N ILE A 380 -6.74 -4.92 17.04
CA ILE A 380 -7.42 -6.21 16.85
C ILE A 380 -7.00 -7.21 17.93
N MET A 381 -5.72 -7.24 18.35
CA MET A 381 -5.26 -8.11 19.43
C MET A 381 -6.00 -7.82 20.75
N ILE A 382 -6.23 -6.55 21.10
CA ILE A 382 -7.02 -6.17 22.27
C ILE A 382 -8.46 -6.72 22.15
N LYS A 383 -9.08 -6.62 20.97
CA LYS A 383 -10.43 -7.14 20.73
C LYS A 383 -10.49 -8.67 20.83
N LEU A 384 -9.48 -9.38 20.33
CA LEU A 384 -9.37 -10.84 20.38
C LEU A 384 -8.83 -11.40 21.71
N ALA A 385 -8.33 -10.55 22.59
CA ALA A 385 -7.87 -10.96 23.92
C ALA A 385 -9.02 -11.54 24.76
N SER A 386 -8.75 -12.69 25.36
CA SER A 386 -9.67 -13.47 26.20
C SER A 386 -8.89 -14.12 27.35
N ASP A 387 -9.60 -14.64 28.35
CA ASP A 387 -8.98 -15.34 29.49
C ASP A 387 -8.08 -16.52 29.08
N ARG A 388 -8.25 -17.07 27.87
CA ARG A 388 -7.50 -18.23 27.36
C ARG A 388 -6.15 -17.88 26.75
N ASN A 389 -5.97 -16.66 26.26
CA ASN A 389 -4.80 -16.26 25.47
C ASN A 389 -4.07 -15.03 26.04
N ILE A 390 -4.58 -14.47 27.14
CA ILE A 390 -4.09 -13.20 27.67
C ILE A 390 -2.62 -13.23 28.08
N ASP A 391 -2.10 -14.34 28.61
CA ASP A 391 -0.69 -14.44 28.99
C ASP A 391 0.25 -14.22 27.79
N GLN A 392 -0.10 -14.81 26.65
CA GLN A 392 0.67 -14.64 25.41
C GLN A 392 0.54 -13.22 24.87
N VAL A 393 -0.67 -12.63 24.90
CA VAL A 393 -0.89 -11.25 24.47
C VAL A 393 -0.07 -10.27 25.31
N LEU A 394 -0.03 -10.48 26.64
CA LEU A 394 0.73 -9.63 27.55
C LEU A 394 2.23 -9.77 27.36
N LEU A 395 2.73 -10.98 27.10
CA LEU A 395 4.14 -11.20 26.79
C LEU A 395 4.55 -10.41 25.55
N GLU A 396 3.72 -10.46 24.51
CA GLU A 396 3.95 -9.75 23.26
C GLU A 396 3.85 -8.23 23.42
N PHE A 397 2.81 -7.73 24.11
CA PHE A 397 2.68 -6.29 24.39
C PHE A 397 3.83 -5.75 25.25
N LYS A 398 4.38 -6.57 26.15
CA LYS A 398 5.58 -6.22 26.92
C LYS A 398 6.79 -6.06 26.02
N GLU A 399 6.97 -6.94 25.03
CA GLU A 399 8.04 -6.80 24.03
C GLU A 399 7.85 -5.52 23.19
N TYR A 400 6.62 -5.24 22.75
CA TYR A 400 6.29 -4.01 22.02
C TYR A 400 6.54 -2.75 22.84
N ALA A 401 6.35 -2.81 24.17
CA ALA A 401 6.67 -1.70 25.08
C ALA A 401 8.17 -1.43 25.23
N THR A 402 9.04 -2.24 24.61
CA THR A 402 10.49 -2.07 24.57
C THR A 402 11.05 -1.78 23.17
N GLU A 403 10.18 -1.55 22.19
CA GLU A 403 10.59 -1.12 20.85
C GLU A 403 11.15 0.32 20.83
N VAL A 404 11.67 0.73 19.68
CA VAL A 404 12.32 2.04 19.48
C VAL A 404 11.31 3.17 19.25
N ASP A 405 10.13 2.87 18.68
CA ASP A 405 9.12 3.87 18.32
C ASP A 405 8.29 4.27 19.54
N VAL A 406 8.44 5.51 20.00
CA VAL A 406 7.82 6.01 21.24
C VAL A 406 6.30 5.97 21.18
N ASP A 407 5.70 6.33 20.04
CA ASP A 407 4.25 6.35 19.87
C ASP A 407 3.68 4.92 19.93
N PHE A 408 4.33 3.97 19.26
CA PHE A 408 3.95 2.56 19.33
C PHE A 408 4.07 1.99 20.74
N VAL A 409 5.19 2.27 21.42
CA VAL A 409 5.43 1.81 22.80
C VAL A 409 4.32 2.30 23.73
N ARG A 410 3.96 3.58 23.66
CA ARG A 410 2.86 4.14 24.46
C ARG A 410 1.54 3.44 24.19
N LYS A 411 1.23 3.18 22.91
CA LYS A 411 0.02 2.44 22.54
C LYS A 411 0.05 1.00 23.06
N ALA A 412 1.19 0.32 23.06
CA ALA A 412 1.33 -1.02 23.64
C ALA A 412 1.11 -1.02 25.17
N VAL A 413 1.67 -0.03 25.88
CA VAL A 413 1.43 0.15 27.33
C VAL A 413 -0.06 0.42 27.60
N ARG A 414 -0.69 1.31 26.82
CA ARG A 414 -2.14 1.56 26.89
C ARG A 414 -2.95 0.29 26.61
N ALA A 415 -2.52 -0.55 25.66
CA ALA A 415 -3.16 -1.82 25.34
C ALA A 415 -3.13 -2.82 26.51
N ILE A 416 -2.02 -2.90 27.26
CA ILE A 416 -1.94 -3.69 28.51
C ILE A 416 -3.00 -3.22 29.52
N GLY A 417 -3.14 -1.89 29.66
CA GLY A 417 -4.16 -1.27 30.49
C GLY A 417 -5.59 -1.64 30.11
N ARG A 418 -5.89 -1.52 28.82
CA ARG A 418 -7.20 -1.87 28.28
C ARG A 418 -7.54 -3.35 28.48
N CYS A 419 -6.56 -4.24 28.36
CA CYS A 419 -6.73 -5.65 28.71
C CYS A 419 -7.08 -5.84 30.20
N ALA A 420 -6.47 -5.09 31.12
CA ALA A 420 -6.79 -5.15 32.55
C ALA A 420 -8.23 -4.69 32.86
N ILE A 421 -8.70 -3.64 32.16
CA ILE A 421 -10.06 -3.11 32.30
C ILE A 421 -11.09 -4.07 31.69
N LYS A 422 -10.78 -4.66 30.52
CA LYS A 422 -11.64 -5.59 29.79
C LYS A 422 -11.76 -6.95 30.47
N LEU A 423 -10.66 -7.49 31.02
CA LEU A 423 -10.58 -8.85 31.56
C LEU A 423 -10.16 -8.80 33.04
N GLU A 424 -11.13 -8.92 33.94
CA GLU A 424 -10.91 -8.87 35.40
C GLU A 424 -9.87 -9.89 35.88
N ARG A 425 -9.91 -11.12 35.37
CA ARG A 425 -8.94 -12.18 35.73
C ARG A 425 -7.53 -11.91 35.24
N ALA A 426 -7.33 -10.93 34.36
CA ALA A 426 -6.03 -10.55 33.84
C ALA A 426 -5.43 -9.33 34.56
N ALA A 427 -6.23 -8.56 35.30
CA ALA A 427 -5.83 -7.28 35.86
C ALA A 427 -4.56 -7.36 36.72
N GLU A 428 -4.45 -8.34 37.62
CA GLU A 428 -3.26 -8.54 38.47
C GLU A 428 -1.98 -8.81 37.66
N ARG A 429 -2.10 -9.61 36.58
CA ARG A 429 -0.98 -9.89 35.67
C ARG A 429 -0.58 -8.64 34.88
N CYS A 430 -1.55 -7.88 34.37
CA CYS A 430 -1.30 -6.61 33.69
C CYS A 430 -0.56 -5.61 34.59
N ILE A 431 -1.00 -5.45 35.84
CA ILE A 431 -0.34 -4.58 36.82
C ILE A 431 1.09 -5.02 37.09
N SER A 432 1.32 -6.33 37.23
CA SER A 432 2.67 -6.87 37.42
C SER A 432 3.59 -6.50 36.25
N VAL A 433 3.11 -6.64 35.00
CA VAL A 433 3.86 -6.22 33.81
C VAL A 433 4.11 -4.71 33.79
N LEU A 434 3.12 -3.88 34.11
CA LEU A 434 3.28 -2.43 34.16
C LEU A 434 4.31 -2.00 35.22
N LEU A 435 4.34 -2.66 36.38
CA LEU A 435 5.35 -2.41 37.41
C LEU A 435 6.76 -2.81 36.96
N GLU A 436 6.89 -3.92 36.23
CA GLU A 436 8.17 -4.30 35.63
C GLU A 436 8.64 -3.24 34.64
N LEU A 437 7.74 -2.72 33.79
CA LEU A 437 8.05 -1.65 32.84
C LEU A 437 8.46 -0.34 33.54
N ILE A 438 7.79 0.03 34.63
CA ILE A 438 8.16 1.20 35.45
C ILE A 438 9.56 1.06 36.02
N LYS A 439 9.94 -0.14 36.49
CA LYS A 439 11.27 -0.43 37.02
C LYS A 439 12.40 -0.32 35.99
N ILE A 440 12.10 -0.36 34.69
CA ILE A 440 13.09 -0.11 33.62
C ILE A 440 13.51 1.38 33.62
N LYS A 441 12.69 2.28 34.18
CA LYS A 441 12.95 3.73 34.30
C LYS A 441 13.10 4.45 32.96
N VAL A 442 12.31 4.05 31.97
CA VAL A 442 12.16 4.80 30.70
C VAL A 442 11.03 5.82 30.87
N ASN A 443 11.35 7.12 30.87
CA ASN A 443 10.41 8.18 31.27
C ASN A 443 9.04 8.12 30.57
N TYR A 444 9.00 8.02 29.24
CA TYR A 444 7.73 7.99 28.50
C TYR A 444 6.91 6.72 28.75
N VAL A 445 7.56 5.59 29.09
CA VAL A 445 6.89 4.34 29.47
C VAL A 445 6.29 4.45 30.87
N VAL A 446 7.06 5.00 31.82
CA VAL A 446 6.63 5.25 33.20
C VAL A 446 5.39 6.13 33.22
N GLN A 447 5.42 7.22 32.43
CA GLN A 447 4.33 8.18 32.33
C GLN A 447 3.05 7.55 31.78
N GLU A 448 3.14 6.82 30.66
CA GLU A 448 1.99 6.13 30.09
C GLU A 448 1.45 5.04 31.04
N ALA A 449 2.34 4.32 31.74
CA ALA A 449 1.94 3.31 32.72
C ALA A 449 1.17 3.92 33.90
N ILE A 450 1.55 5.11 34.39
CA ILE A 450 0.81 5.82 35.45
C ILE A 450 -0.59 6.22 34.98
N ILE A 451 -0.72 6.72 33.75
CA ILE A 451 -2.02 7.07 33.17
C ILE A 451 -2.92 5.83 33.12
N VAL A 452 -2.37 4.71 32.67
CA VAL A 452 -3.06 3.42 32.61
C VAL A 452 -3.44 2.90 34.00
N ILE A 453 -2.54 2.94 34.97
CA ILE A 453 -2.79 2.43 36.33
C ILE A 453 -3.89 3.24 37.01
N LYS A 454 -3.94 4.57 36.81
CA LYS A 454 -5.08 5.39 37.26
C LYS A 454 -6.41 4.84 36.75
N ASP A 455 -6.50 4.49 35.46
CA ASP A 455 -7.73 3.93 34.90
C ASP A 455 -8.03 2.54 35.49
N ILE A 456 -7.02 1.70 35.72
CA ILE A 456 -7.19 0.42 36.43
C ILE A 456 -7.70 0.63 37.87
N PHE A 457 -7.20 1.62 38.61
CA PHE A 457 -7.71 1.97 39.95
C PHE A 457 -9.15 2.46 39.93
N ARG A 458 -9.57 3.16 38.86
CA ARG A 458 -10.97 3.54 38.66
C ARG A 458 -11.87 2.34 38.33
N ARG A 459 -11.29 1.25 37.79
CA ARG A 459 -12.01 -0.01 37.55
C ARG A 459 -12.09 -0.88 38.80
N TYR A 460 -10.99 -0.97 39.55
CA TYR A 460 -10.82 -1.82 40.74
C TYR A 460 -10.34 -0.98 41.94
N PRO A 461 -11.22 -0.14 42.51
CA PRO A 461 -10.85 0.73 43.63
C PRO A 461 -10.38 -0.10 44.84
N ASN A 462 -9.42 0.42 45.61
CA ASN A 462 -8.91 -0.17 46.85
C ASN A 462 -8.38 -1.62 46.76
N THR A 463 -8.07 -2.10 45.55
CA THR A 463 -7.65 -3.51 45.34
C THR A 463 -6.12 -3.64 45.28
N TYR A 464 -5.44 -2.69 44.64
CA TYR A 464 -4.02 -2.77 44.31
C TYR A 464 -3.20 -1.66 44.99
N GLU A 465 -3.56 -1.29 46.22
CA GLU A 465 -2.96 -0.16 46.97
C GLU A 465 -1.44 -0.31 47.21
N SER A 466 -0.94 -1.54 47.29
CA SER A 466 0.47 -1.84 47.57
C SER A 466 1.46 -1.25 46.55
N ILE A 467 0.98 -0.90 45.36
CA ILE A 467 1.82 -0.39 44.27
C ILE A 467 2.02 1.14 44.36
N ILE A 468 1.19 1.85 45.13
CA ILE A 468 1.16 3.32 45.19
C ILE A 468 2.52 3.89 45.61
N ALA A 469 3.20 3.26 46.58
CA ALA A 469 4.51 3.71 47.03
C ALA A 469 5.53 3.72 45.87
N THR A 470 5.57 2.66 45.07
CA THR A 470 6.44 2.56 43.89
C THR A 470 6.11 3.60 42.81
N LEU A 471 4.82 3.98 42.67
CA LEU A 471 4.42 5.05 41.75
C LEU A 471 4.94 6.41 42.24
N CYS A 472 4.83 6.68 43.54
CA CYS A 472 5.28 7.94 44.13
C CYS A 472 6.81 8.11 44.06
N GLU A 473 7.58 7.02 44.14
CA GLU A 473 9.04 7.04 43.91
C GLU A 473 9.45 7.52 42.50
N SER A 474 8.54 7.50 41.54
CA SER A 474 8.79 7.88 40.15
C SER A 474 8.29 9.29 39.79
N LEU A 475 7.82 10.06 40.77
CA LEU A 475 7.19 11.37 40.56
C LEU A 475 8.10 12.40 39.86
N ASP A 476 9.40 12.38 40.18
CA ASP A 476 10.39 13.30 39.60
C ASP A 476 10.61 13.09 38.09
N THR A 477 10.14 11.98 37.52
CA THR A 477 10.31 11.65 36.10
C THR A 477 9.14 12.10 35.22
N LEU A 478 8.11 12.74 35.79
CA LEU A 478 6.87 13.11 35.12
C LEU A 478 6.94 14.52 34.52
N ASP A 479 7.02 14.62 33.20
CA ASP A 479 6.96 15.87 32.45
C ASP A 479 5.63 16.07 31.71
N GLU A 480 4.92 15.00 31.34
CA GLU A 480 3.67 15.12 30.61
C GLU A 480 2.47 15.54 31.47
N PRO A 481 1.61 16.44 30.96
CA PRO A 481 0.46 16.95 31.71
C PRO A 481 -0.54 15.84 32.09
N GLU A 482 -0.80 14.88 31.20
CA GLU A 482 -1.74 13.78 31.45
C GLU A 482 -1.21 12.82 32.54
N ALA A 483 0.10 12.56 32.55
CA ALA A 483 0.76 11.72 33.53
C ALA A 483 0.81 12.40 34.91
N LYS A 484 1.21 13.68 34.96
CA LYS A 484 1.15 14.50 36.19
C LYS A 484 -0.25 14.55 36.77
N ALA A 485 -1.25 14.87 35.95
CA ALA A 485 -2.65 14.88 36.39
C ALA A 485 -3.09 13.50 36.90
N SER A 486 -2.66 12.42 36.25
CA SER A 486 -2.97 11.05 36.69
C SER A 486 -2.32 10.71 38.03
N MET A 487 -1.07 11.12 38.26
CA MET A 487 -0.40 10.96 39.56
C MET A 487 -1.09 11.77 40.67
N ILE A 488 -1.35 13.05 40.43
CA ILE A 488 -2.05 13.94 41.36
C ILE A 488 -3.44 13.39 41.72
N TRP A 489 -4.13 12.80 40.74
CA TRP A 489 -5.38 12.10 40.99
C TRP A 489 -5.18 10.92 41.95
N ILE A 490 -4.16 10.07 41.76
CA ILE A 490 -3.88 8.93 42.64
C ILE A 490 -3.59 9.43 44.06
N ILE A 491 -2.76 10.46 44.21
CA ILE A 491 -2.40 11.03 45.52
C ILE A 491 -3.65 11.56 46.24
N GLY A 492 -4.51 12.32 45.55
CA GLY A 492 -5.75 12.84 46.14
C GLY A 492 -6.83 11.77 46.42
N GLU A 493 -6.89 10.71 45.61
CA GLU A 493 -7.84 9.60 45.81
C GLU A 493 -7.42 8.71 47.00
N TYR A 494 -6.13 8.46 47.16
CA TYR A 494 -5.59 7.60 48.22
C TYR A 494 -4.87 8.37 49.34
N ALA A 495 -5.18 9.65 49.52
CA ALA A 495 -4.55 10.54 50.51
C ALA A 495 -4.59 10.01 51.96
N GLU A 496 -5.57 9.18 52.32
CA GLU A 496 -5.65 8.54 53.65
C GLU A 496 -4.61 7.44 53.86
N ARG A 497 -4.11 6.84 52.78
CA ARG A 497 -3.12 5.75 52.79
C ARG A 497 -1.70 6.24 52.57
N ILE A 498 -1.53 7.40 51.95
CA ILE A 498 -0.24 8.02 51.67
C ILE A 498 0.09 8.97 52.83
N ASP A 499 1.14 8.66 53.58
CA ASP A 499 1.49 9.43 54.78
C ASP A 499 1.96 10.85 54.45
N ASN A 500 2.85 11.01 53.47
CA ASN A 500 3.41 12.27 53.00
C ASN A 500 2.66 12.89 51.80
N ALA A 501 1.33 12.70 51.73
CA ALA A 501 0.53 13.17 50.60
C ALA A 501 0.49 14.70 50.46
N ASP A 502 0.59 15.41 51.59
CA ASP A 502 0.72 16.86 51.68
C ASP A 502 2.03 17.35 51.05
N GLU A 503 3.17 16.80 51.45
CA GLU A 503 4.49 17.14 50.88
C GLU A 503 4.53 16.90 49.35
N LEU A 504 3.98 15.76 48.90
CA LEU A 504 3.96 15.41 47.48
C LEU A 504 3.10 16.38 46.65
N LEU A 505 1.92 16.79 47.16
CA LEU A 505 1.06 17.75 46.45
C LEU A 505 1.59 19.19 46.54
N GLU A 506 2.27 19.55 47.62
CA GLU A 506 2.88 20.88 47.80
C GLU A 506 3.94 21.14 46.72
N SER A 507 4.75 20.14 46.38
CA SER A 507 5.75 20.28 45.30
C SER A 507 5.15 20.67 43.94
N PHE A 508 3.93 20.21 43.61
CA PHE A 508 3.21 20.64 42.40
C PHE A 508 2.52 22.01 42.55
N LEU A 509 2.20 22.43 43.78
CA LEU A 509 1.59 23.73 44.04
C LEU A 509 2.59 24.87 43.90
N GLU A 510 3.87 24.64 44.21
CA GLU A 510 4.94 25.65 44.04
C GLU A 510 5.03 26.17 42.60
N SER A 511 4.79 25.31 41.60
CA SER A 511 4.77 25.65 40.17
C SER A 511 3.37 25.81 39.59
N PHE A 512 2.32 25.96 40.40
CA PHE A 512 0.91 25.97 39.96
C PHE A 512 0.63 26.89 38.75
N PRO A 513 1.09 28.17 38.70
CA PRO A 513 0.81 29.06 37.58
C PRO A 513 1.49 28.63 36.27
N GLU A 514 2.58 27.86 36.36
CA GLU A 514 3.36 27.38 35.22
C GLU A 514 2.78 26.06 34.66
N GLU A 515 1.99 25.34 35.44
CA GLU A 515 1.39 24.07 35.03
C GLU A 515 0.20 24.25 34.06
N PRO A 516 -0.03 23.30 33.14
CA PRO A 516 -1.18 23.34 32.23
C PRO A 516 -2.53 23.25 32.97
N ALA A 517 -3.58 23.82 32.38
CA ALA A 517 -4.93 23.87 32.96
C ALA A 517 -5.47 22.50 33.44
N GLN A 518 -5.17 21.41 32.72
CA GLN A 518 -5.56 20.05 33.12
C GLN A 518 -4.92 19.63 34.46
N VAL A 519 -3.64 19.97 34.68
CA VAL A 519 -2.90 19.68 35.90
C VAL A 519 -3.42 20.56 37.03
N GLN A 520 -3.61 21.86 36.78
CA GLN A 520 -4.16 22.82 37.75
C GLN A 520 -5.55 22.40 38.27
N LEU A 521 -6.46 22.02 37.37
CA LEU A 521 -7.81 21.53 37.72
C LEU A 521 -7.74 20.27 38.59
N GLN A 522 -6.82 19.37 38.25
CA GLN A 522 -6.64 18.11 38.97
C GLN A 522 -6.00 18.33 40.34
N LEU A 523 -5.06 19.28 40.45
CA LEU A 523 -4.40 19.65 41.69
C LEU A 523 -5.38 20.34 42.64
N LEU A 524 -6.16 21.31 42.15
CA LEU A 524 -7.25 21.92 42.92
C LEU A 524 -8.18 20.87 43.53
N THR A 525 -8.60 19.89 42.72
CA THR A 525 -9.48 18.81 43.19
C THR A 525 -8.78 17.89 44.19
N ALA A 526 -7.51 17.54 43.96
CA ALA A 526 -6.74 16.68 44.87
C ALA A 526 -6.49 17.35 46.23
N THR A 527 -6.17 18.64 46.26
CA THR A 527 -5.98 19.41 47.50
C THR A 527 -7.29 19.51 48.29
N VAL A 528 -8.44 19.71 47.61
CA VAL A 528 -9.75 19.69 48.27
C VAL A 528 -10.05 18.32 48.88
N LYS A 529 -9.78 17.22 48.16
CA LYS A 529 -9.92 15.86 48.70
C LYS A 529 -9.00 15.61 49.88
N LEU A 530 -7.74 16.04 49.80
CA LEU A 530 -6.77 15.90 50.89
C LEU A 530 -7.28 16.56 52.16
N PHE A 531 -7.79 17.79 52.07
CA PHE A 531 -8.37 18.50 53.22
C PHE A 531 -9.61 17.82 53.79
N LEU A 532 -10.53 17.36 52.94
CA LEU A 532 -11.76 16.68 53.39
C LEU A 532 -11.47 15.33 54.08
N LYS A 533 -10.35 14.68 53.71
CA LYS A 533 -9.89 13.41 54.30
C LYS A 533 -9.00 13.61 55.53
N LYS A 534 -8.09 14.59 55.48
CA LYS A 534 -7.11 14.94 56.50
C LYS A 534 -7.17 16.46 56.77
N PRO A 535 -8.08 16.93 57.65
CA PRO A 535 -8.20 18.35 57.98
C PRO A 535 -7.13 18.79 58.99
N THR A 536 -5.86 18.62 58.65
CA THR A 536 -4.69 19.09 59.43
C THR A 536 -4.26 20.49 58.97
N GLU A 537 -3.36 21.14 59.74
CA GLU A 537 -2.91 22.51 59.43
C GLU A 537 -2.26 22.64 58.04
N GLY A 538 -1.50 21.64 57.57
CA GLY A 538 -0.86 21.65 56.25
C GLY A 538 -1.87 21.74 55.10
N PRO A 539 -2.77 20.75 54.91
CA PRO A 539 -3.83 20.80 53.90
C PRO A 539 -4.73 22.05 53.96
N GLN A 540 -4.94 22.61 55.17
CA GLN A 540 -5.69 23.86 55.32
C GLN A 540 -4.96 25.06 54.71
N GLN A 541 -3.63 25.14 54.87
CA GLN A 541 -2.81 26.16 54.21
C GLN A 541 -2.77 25.95 52.69
N MET A 542 -2.60 24.70 52.24
CA MET A 542 -2.60 24.36 50.81
C MET A 542 -3.90 24.74 50.12
N ILE A 543 -5.06 24.56 50.76
CA ILE A 543 -6.35 25.01 50.22
C ILE A 543 -6.38 26.52 50.02
N GLN A 544 -5.88 27.30 50.98
CA GLN A 544 -5.87 28.76 50.85
C GLN A 544 -4.98 29.20 49.68
N VAL A 545 -3.80 28.59 49.56
CA VAL A 545 -2.87 28.86 48.47
C VAL A 545 -3.49 28.50 47.12
N VAL A 546 -3.98 27.27 46.94
CA VAL A 546 -4.51 26.81 45.64
C VAL A 546 -5.77 27.58 45.22
N LEU A 547 -6.66 27.93 46.16
CA LEU A 547 -7.84 28.73 45.84
C LEU A 547 -7.46 30.16 45.46
N ASN A 548 -6.47 30.76 46.13
CA ASN A 548 -5.98 32.08 45.78
C ASN A 548 -5.33 32.08 44.39
N SER A 549 -4.40 31.16 44.13
CA SER A 549 -3.76 31.02 42.82
C SER A 549 -4.76 30.71 41.70
N ALA A 550 -5.74 29.84 41.93
CA ALA A 550 -6.77 29.52 40.95
C ALA A 550 -7.75 30.70 40.66
N THR A 551 -8.01 31.56 41.65
CA THR A 551 -8.97 32.66 41.49
C THR A 551 -8.34 33.98 41.04
N VAL A 552 -7.12 34.27 41.48
CA VAL A 552 -6.42 35.54 41.26
C VAL A 552 -5.36 35.42 40.17
N GLU A 553 -4.56 34.36 40.18
CA GLU A 553 -3.39 34.23 39.30
C GLU A 553 -3.70 33.55 37.97
N THR A 554 -4.84 32.86 37.85
CA THR A 554 -5.19 32.10 36.64
C THR A 554 -6.24 32.79 35.77
N ASP A 555 -6.03 32.80 34.46
CA ASP A 555 -6.95 33.35 33.45
C ASP A 555 -8.02 32.38 32.95
N ASN A 556 -7.93 31.08 33.25
CA ASN A 556 -8.89 30.08 32.79
C ASN A 556 -10.24 30.20 33.55
N PRO A 557 -11.36 30.52 32.87
CA PRO A 557 -12.65 30.69 33.53
C PRO A 557 -13.19 29.42 34.20
N ASP A 558 -12.99 28.23 33.61
CA ASP A 558 -13.48 26.97 34.18
C ASP A 558 -12.74 26.63 35.49
N LEU A 559 -11.43 26.86 35.54
CA LEU A 559 -10.64 26.68 36.75
C LEU A 559 -11.05 27.66 37.85
N ARG A 560 -11.22 28.94 37.50
CA ARG A 560 -11.65 29.99 38.42
C ARG A 560 -13.04 29.71 38.99
N ASP A 561 -14.00 29.35 38.14
CA ASP A 561 -15.36 29.02 38.57
C ASP A 561 -15.39 27.75 39.43
N ARG A 562 -14.61 26.73 39.08
CA ARG A 562 -14.49 25.51 39.90
C ARG A 562 -13.87 25.82 41.28
N ALA A 563 -12.89 26.71 41.34
CA ALA A 563 -12.32 27.18 42.61
C ALA A 563 -13.37 27.94 43.45
N TYR A 564 -14.16 28.83 42.86
CA TYR A 564 -15.26 29.49 43.55
C TYR A 564 -16.32 28.51 44.07
N ILE A 565 -16.67 27.48 43.29
CA ILE A 565 -17.60 26.43 43.71
C ILE A 565 -17.03 25.69 44.92
N TYR A 566 -15.78 25.24 44.87
CA TYR A 566 -15.14 24.59 46.02
C TYR A 566 -15.08 25.50 47.25
N TRP A 567 -14.70 26.78 47.08
CA TRP A 567 -14.66 27.73 48.18
C TRP A 567 -16.04 27.91 48.82
N ARG A 568 -17.08 28.11 48.02
CA ARG A 568 -18.46 28.26 48.52
C ARG A 568 -18.95 26.99 49.19
N LEU A 569 -18.66 25.83 48.62
CA LEU A 569 -19.08 24.54 49.15
C LEU A 569 -18.42 24.27 50.51
N LEU A 570 -17.09 24.43 50.60
CA LEU A 570 -16.32 24.23 51.84
C LEU A 570 -16.65 25.25 52.93
N SER A 571 -16.98 26.50 52.57
CA SER A 571 -17.32 27.54 53.56
C SER A 571 -18.77 27.47 54.04
N THR A 572 -19.68 26.91 53.23
CA THR A 572 -21.10 26.80 53.59
C THR A 572 -21.38 25.52 54.37
N ASP A 573 -20.93 24.37 53.87
CA ASP A 573 -21.22 23.07 54.45
C ASP A 573 -20.12 22.04 54.09
N PRO A 574 -19.12 21.86 54.97
CA PRO A 574 -18.05 20.87 54.77
C PRO A 574 -18.55 19.43 54.69
N GLU A 575 -19.65 19.08 55.35
CA GLU A 575 -20.20 17.71 55.32
C GLU A 575 -20.85 17.45 53.96
N ALA A 576 -21.66 18.39 53.45
CA ALA A 576 -22.16 18.29 52.08
C ALA A 576 -21.02 18.31 51.04
N ALA A 577 -19.94 19.06 51.29
CA ALA A 577 -18.74 19.02 50.47
C ALA A 577 -18.13 17.62 50.42
N LYS A 578 -18.06 16.94 51.57
CA LYS A 578 -17.57 15.57 51.68
C LYS A 578 -18.44 14.60 50.88
N ASP A 579 -19.75 14.68 51.04
CA ASP A 579 -20.71 13.80 50.34
C ASP A 579 -20.66 13.98 48.82
N VAL A 580 -20.45 15.20 48.33
CA VAL A 580 -20.38 15.49 46.89
C VAL A 580 -19.01 15.14 46.30
N VAL A 581 -17.92 15.57 46.94
CA VAL A 581 -16.56 15.46 46.39
C VAL A 581 -15.98 14.06 46.55
N LEU A 582 -16.31 13.38 47.65
CA LEU A 582 -15.87 12.01 47.94
C LEU A 582 -16.91 10.95 47.53
N ALA A 583 -17.95 11.35 46.78
CA ALA A 583 -18.93 10.43 46.23
C ALA A 583 -18.26 9.31 45.42
N GLU A 584 -18.78 8.09 45.56
CA GLU A 584 -18.34 6.96 44.75
C GLU A 584 -18.64 7.21 43.28
N LYS A 585 -17.62 7.03 42.44
CA LYS A 585 -17.72 7.30 41.00
C LYS A 585 -18.11 6.03 40.24
N PRO A 586 -18.89 6.13 39.16
CA PRO A 586 -19.18 4.99 38.30
C PRO A 586 -17.90 4.33 37.79
N VAL A 587 -17.91 3.00 37.81
CA VAL A 587 -16.80 2.17 37.35
C VAL A 587 -16.65 2.31 35.83
N ILE A 588 -15.42 2.47 35.35
CA ILE A 588 -15.14 2.60 33.91
C ILE A 588 -15.20 1.26 33.16
N THR A 589 -15.43 1.30 31.85
CA THR A 589 -15.42 0.16 30.92
C THR A 589 -14.56 0.47 29.68
N ASP A 590 -14.05 -0.56 29.00
CA ASP A 590 -13.30 -0.36 27.73
C ASP A 590 -14.26 -0.22 26.53
N ASP A 591 -14.81 0.98 26.35
CA ASP A 591 -15.71 1.31 25.22
C ASP A 591 -15.02 2.12 24.11
N SER A 592 -13.73 2.44 24.29
CA SER A 592 -12.99 3.45 23.51
C SER A 592 -12.97 3.22 21.99
N ASN A 593 -13.28 2.01 21.51
CA ASN A 593 -13.28 1.64 20.09
C ASN A 593 -14.50 0.76 19.70
N GLN A 594 -15.62 0.87 20.42
CA GLN A 594 -16.90 0.30 20.00
C GLN A 594 -17.67 1.32 19.19
N LEU A 595 -18.04 0.95 17.96
CA LEU A 595 -18.90 1.78 17.12
C LEU A 595 -20.36 1.65 17.60
N GLU A 596 -21.13 2.73 17.45
CA GLU A 596 -22.58 2.66 17.62
C GLU A 596 -23.15 1.59 16.67
N PRO A 597 -24.08 0.73 17.11
CA PRO A 597 -24.61 -0.35 16.27
C PRO A 597 -25.16 0.12 14.92
N SER A 598 -25.86 1.26 14.88
CA SER A 598 -26.40 1.86 13.66
C SER A 598 -25.29 2.19 12.64
N VAL A 599 -24.24 2.86 13.10
CA VAL A 599 -23.07 3.23 12.30
C VAL A 599 -22.30 1.97 11.87
N LEU A 600 -22.18 0.97 12.75
CA LEU A 600 -21.55 -0.30 12.40
C LEU A 600 -22.31 -1.01 11.27
N ASP A 601 -23.64 -1.04 11.32
CA ASP A 601 -24.48 -1.67 10.30
C ASP A 601 -24.31 -0.97 8.94
N GLU A 602 -24.28 0.36 8.94
CA GLU A 602 -24.01 1.16 7.75
C GLU A 602 -22.59 0.92 7.18
N LEU A 603 -21.57 0.85 8.05
CA LEU A 603 -20.19 0.58 7.63
C LEU A 603 -19.99 -0.85 7.12
N LEU A 604 -20.73 -1.83 7.66
CA LEU A 604 -20.72 -3.21 7.17
C LEU A 604 -21.34 -3.31 5.77
N ALA A 605 -22.42 -2.57 5.51
CA ALA A 605 -22.98 -2.42 4.17
C ALA A 605 -22.03 -1.69 3.19
N ASN A 606 -20.98 -1.05 3.70
CA ASN A 606 -19.95 -0.35 2.93
C ASN A 606 -18.58 -1.04 2.99
N ILE A 607 -18.48 -2.32 3.40
CA ILE A 607 -17.23 -3.10 3.30
C ILE A 607 -16.65 -3.02 1.89
N ALA A 608 -15.33 -3.00 1.78
CA ALA A 608 -14.56 -2.81 0.55
C ALA A 608 -14.62 -1.41 -0.07
N THR A 609 -15.23 -0.42 0.60
CA THR A 609 -15.23 0.98 0.19
C THR A 609 -14.33 1.85 1.09
N LEU A 610 -14.12 3.12 0.73
CA LEU A 610 -13.38 4.07 1.56
C LEU A 610 -14.06 4.27 2.93
N SER A 611 -15.39 4.26 2.99
CA SER A 611 -16.15 4.46 4.23
C SER A 611 -15.78 3.41 5.29
N SER A 612 -15.73 2.13 4.91
CA SER A 612 -15.36 1.06 5.84
C SER A 612 -13.87 1.04 6.21
N VAL A 613 -12.98 1.57 5.37
CA VAL A 613 -11.55 1.68 5.69
C VAL A 613 -11.31 2.80 6.70
N TYR A 614 -11.97 3.95 6.53
CA TYR A 614 -11.82 5.10 7.41
C TYR A 614 -12.69 5.03 8.68
N HIS A 615 -13.58 4.02 8.80
CA HIS A 615 -14.58 3.91 9.87
C HIS A 615 -15.42 5.18 10.02
N LYS A 616 -15.84 5.75 8.88
CA LYS A 616 -16.71 6.94 8.82
C LYS A 616 -17.83 6.73 7.83
N PRO A 617 -19.07 7.17 8.11
CA PRO A 617 -20.16 7.06 7.16
C PRO A 617 -19.89 7.88 5.90
N PRO A 618 -20.45 7.52 4.73
CA PRO A 618 -20.27 8.25 3.48
C PRO A 618 -20.56 9.76 3.59
N ASP A 619 -21.58 10.13 4.37
CA ASP A 619 -22.01 11.52 4.60
C ASP A 619 -20.93 12.39 5.28
N ALA A 620 -19.99 11.76 6.00
CA ALA A 620 -18.88 12.49 6.63
C ALA A 620 -17.81 12.97 5.63
N PHE A 621 -17.77 12.41 4.42
CA PHE A 621 -16.80 12.80 3.39
C PHE A 621 -17.31 13.88 2.45
N VAL A 622 -18.63 13.95 2.26
CA VAL A 622 -19.27 14.90 1.34
C VAL A 622 -20.29 15.70 2.12
N THR A 623 -19.95 16.95 2.44
CA THR A 623 -20.99 17.92 2.78
C THR A 623 -21.78 18.16 1.50
N HIS A 624 -23.04 17.72 1.45
CA HIS A 624 -23.92 18.08 0.34
C HIS A 624 -24.00 19.61 0.28
N VAL A 625 -23.18 20.22 -0.58
CA VAL A 625 -23.46 21.56 -1.11
C VAL A 625 -24.70 21.36 -1.96
N HIS A 626 -25.87 21.54 -1.36
CA HIS A 626 -27.08 21.75 -2.13
C HIS A 626 -26.80 22.93 -3.07
N SER A 627 -26.58 22.60 -4.34
CA SER A 627 -26.55 23.53 -5.46
C SER A 627 -27.92 24.20 -5.55
N SER A 628 -28.16 25.18 -4.69
CA SER A 628 -29.11 26.26 -4.96
C SER A 628 -28.48 27.13 -6.04
N ALA A 629 -28.63 26.69 -7.28
CA ALA A 629 -28.58 27.59 -8.42
C ALA A 629 -29.80 28.52 -8.33
N GLN A 630 -29.78 29.45 -7.37
CA GLN A 630 -30.56 30.66 -7.47
C GLN A 630 -29.97 31.45 -8.63
N ARG A 631 -30.78 31.56 -9.68
CA ARG A 631 -30.63 32.52 -10.77
C ARG A 631 -30.26 33.88 -10.18
N THR A 632 -29.07 34.37 -10.49
CA THR A 632 -28.75 35.78 -10.36
C THR A 632 -29.19 36.45 -11.65
N ASP A 633 -30.36 37.09 -11.58
CA ASP A 633 -30.76 38.12 -12.54
C ASP A 633 -29.84 39.35 -12.38
N ASP A 634 -29.71 40.07 -13.49
CA ASP A 634 -28.87 41.22 -13.78
C ASP A 634 -28.83 42.31 -12.70
N GLU A 635 -27.66 42.95 -12.51
CA GLU A 635 -27.56 44.41 -12.41
C GLU A 635 -26.10 44.90 -12.63
N ASP A 636 -26.02 46.11 -13.16
CA ASP A 636 -24.98 46.65 -14.03
C ASP A 636 -24.28 47.87 -13.36
N PHE A 637 -23.09 48.27 -13.86
CA PHE A 637 -22.31 49.53 -13.61
C PHE A 637 -21.38 49.68 -12.35
N PRO A 638 -20.40 50.62 -12.32
CA PRO A 638 -19.13 50.68 -13.10
C PRO A 638 -17.90 51.12 -12.22
N GLU A 639 -16.73 51.32 -12.86
CA GLU A 639 -15.43 51.77 -12.29
C GLU A 639 -15.43 53.17 -11.62
N GLY A 640 -14.51 53.40 -10.65
CA GLY A 640 -13.83 54.71 -10.50
C GLY A 640 -13.51 55.28 -9.10
N SER A 641 -12.21 55.31 -8.76
CA SER A 641 -11.41 56.34 -8.04
C SER A 641 -11.56 56.69 -6.53
N GLU A 642 -10.51 56.33 -5.79
CA GLU A 642 -9.61 57.11 -4.89
C GLU A 642 -10.08 58.18 -3.86
N SER A 643 -9.51 58.00 -2.64
CA SER A 643 -8.88 58.98 -1.72
C SER A 643 -9.62 59.43 -0.44
N GLY A 644 -8.93 59.25 0.72
CA GLY A 644 -9.13 60.05 1.94
C GLY A 644 -9.20 59.29 3.29
N PHE A 645 -8.04 59.01 3.93
CA PHE A 645 -7.89 58.84 5.40
C PHE A 645 -7.60 60.23 6.04
N PRO A 646 -7.61 60.48 7.39
CA PRO A 646 -7.48 59.56 8.54
C PRO A 646 -8.30 59.89 9.84
N GLU A 647 -8.37 58.93 10.78
CA GLU A 647 -7.92 59.00 12.20
C GLU A 647 -8.70 58.06 13.14
N SER A 648 -7.95 57.17 13.80
CA SER A 648 -8.35 56.23 14.87
C SER A 648 -8.33 56.91 16.26
N PRO A 649 -8.80 56.29 17.37
CA PRO A 649 -7.96 55.28 18.06
C PRO A 649 -8.69 54.14 18.82
N ALA A 650 -7.90 53.08 19.09
CA ALA A 650 -7.97 52.09 20.19
C ALA A 650 -8.75 50.76 20.02
N ASN A 651 -7.94 49.74 19.65
CA ASN A 651 -8.00 48.25 19.71
C ASN A 651 -8.42 47.59 21.07
N PRO A 652 -8.44 46.23 21.24
CA PRO A 652 -8.12 45.11 20.31
C PRO A 652 -9.05 43.85 20.33
N ALA A 653 -8.73 42.90 19.42
CA ALA A 653 -8.80 41.42 19.52
C ALA A 653 -9.92 40.66 18.76
N ASN A 654 -9.61 40.17 17.55
CA ASN A 654 -9.43 38.72 17.25
C ASN A 654 -9.14 38.47 15.76
N GLY A 655 -7.95 37.94 15.47
CA GLY A 655 -7.54 37.45 14.16
C GLY A 655 -6.04 37.11 14.12
N LEU A 656 -5.70 35.82 14.15
CA LEU A 656 -4.38 35.22 13.85
C LEU A 656 -4.72 33.88 13.16
N SER A 657 -4.52 33.64 11.86
CA SER A 657 -3.30 33.55 11.04
C SER A 657 -2.27 32.53 11.56
N SER A 658 -2.20 31.40 10.84
CA SER A 658 -1.33 30.25 11.01
C SER A 658 0.17 30.58 10.86
N PRO A 659 1.09 29.93 11.61
CA PRO A 659 2.53 30.15 11.47
C PRO A 659 3.19 29.28 10.38
N PRO A 660 4.35 29.71 9.84
CA PRO A 660 5.13 28.99 8.84
C PRO A 660 6.16 28.04 9.46
N THR A 661 6.36 26.87 8.85
CA THR A 661 7.37 25.87 9.25
C THR A 661 8.74 26.19 8.64
N ALA A 662 9.68 26.58 9.50
CA ALA A 662 11.10 26.69 9.18
C ALA A 662 11.80 25.34 9.39
N ARG A 663 12.56 24.90 8.37
CA ARG A 663 13.48 23.75 8.43
C ARG A 663 14.77 24.20 9.11
N GLN A 664 15.13 23.57 10.23
CA GLN A 664 16.46 23.67 10.83
C GLN A 664 17.19 22.34 10.76
N SER A 665 18.40 22.42 10.22
CA SER A 665 19.43 21.39 10.13
C SER A 665 20.31 21.37 11.39
N VAL A 666 20.69 20.18 11.87
CA VAL A 666 21.81 19.96 12.79
C VAL A 666 22.41 18.54 12.56
N PRO A 667 23.64 18.20 13.01
CA PRO A 667 24.76 17.84 12.14
C PRO A 667 25.24 16.37 12.27
N ALA A 668 26.15 15.97 11.40
CA ALA A 668 26.81 14.66 11.35
C ALA A 668 28.16 14.63 12.09
N TYR A 669 28.49 13.51 12.75
CA TYR A 669 29.79 12.86 13.06
C TYR A 669 29.48 11.72 14.08
N ALA A 670 30.05 10.50 14.15
CA ALA A 670 30.92 9.66 13.31
C ALA A 670 30.99 8.23 13.94
N THR A 671 31.23 7.23 13.09
CA THR A 671 32.00 5.96 13.28
C THR A 671 31.62 4.89 14.34
N GLY A 672 31.14 3.73 13.87
CA GLY A 672 31.93 2.47 13.81
C GLY A 672 31.63 1.31 14.80
N ALA A 673 31.06 0.19 14.29
CA ALA A 673 31.57 -1.20 14.43
C ALA A 673 30.66 -2.23 13.70
N PRO A 674 31.20 -3.31 13.11
CA PRO A 674 30.46 -4.24 12.28
C PRO A 674 29.81 -5.39 13.09
N VAL A 675 28.53 -5.64 12.86
CA VAL A 675 27.83 -6.84 13.37
C VAL A 675 27.49 -7.74 12.17
N THR A 676 27.81 -9.00 12.32
CA THR A 676 27.68 -10.10 11.35
C THR A 676 26.25 -10.31 10.84
N PRO A 677 26.03 -10.63 9.54
CA PRO A 677 24.71 -10.98 9.03
C PRO A 677 24.31 -12.42 9.43
N PRO A 678 23.07 -12.66 9.89
CA PRO A 678 22.53 -14.00 10.10
C PRO A 678 22.09 -14.66 8.78
N SER A 679 22.14 -15.98 8.78
CA SER A 679 21.85 -16.90 7.67
C SER A 679 20.42 -16.80 7.14
N VAL A 680 20.28 -16.76 5.81
CA VAL A 680 19.02 -16.70 5.07
C VAL A 680 18.35 -18.09 5.04
N ALA A 681 17.08 -18.16 5.47
CA ALA A 681 16.23 -19.35 5.43
C ALA A 681 15.63 -19.62 4.02
N PRO A 682 15.21 -20.85 3.70
CA PRO A 682 14.75 -21.22 2.35
C PRO A 682 13.31 -20.76 2.06
N VAL A 683 13.04 -20.45 0.78
CA VAL A 683 11.75 -19.99 0.25
C VAL A 683 10.85 -21.20 -0.09
N PRO A 684 9.55 -21.22 0.27
CA PRO A 684 8.62 -22.30 -0.11
C PRO A 684 8.24 -22.32 -1.60
N ASP A 685 8.09 -23.54 -2.11
CA ASP A 685 7.94 -23.97 -3.50
C ASP A 685 6.60 -23.55 -4.14
N LEU A 686 6.64 -22.66 -5.15
CA LEU A 686 5.50 -22.11 -5.91
C LEU A 686 5.53 -22.60 -7.36
N LEU A 687 5.56 -23.93 -7.55
CA LEU A 687 5.61 -24.56 -8.88
C LEU A 687 4.38 -25.42 -9.20
N GLY A 688 3.37 -25.44 -8.31
CA GLY A 688 2.13 -26.22 -8.45
C GLY A 688 0.98 -25.48 -9.16
N ASP A 689 0.91 -24.14 -9.07
CA ASP A 689 -0.32 -23.40 -9.40
C ASP A 689 -0.32 -22.70 -10.77
N LEU A 690 0.65 -22.98 -11.65
CA LEU A 690 0.79 -22.29 -12.94
C LEU A 690 0.85 -23.22 -14.17
N MET A 691 0.17 -24.38 -14.14
CA MET A 691 0.04 -25.26 -15.32
C MET A 691 -1.34 -25.90 -15.39
N GLY A 692 -2.28 -25.23 -16.05
CA GLY A 692 -3.58 -25.79 -16.40
C GLY A 692 -4.10 -25.24 -17.73
N MET A 693 -4.08 -26.10 -18.77
CA MET A 693 -4.70 -25.97 -20.12
C MET A 693 -3.98 -24.98 -21.08
N ASP A 694 -3.73 -25.25 -22.37
CA ASP A 694 -4.24 -26.26 -23.30
C ASP A 694 -3.20 -26.62 -24.39
N ASN A 695 -3.34 -27.82 -24.95
CA ASN A 695 -2.52 -28.44 -26.00
C ASN A 695 -2.74 -27.77 -27.37
N SER A 696 -1.66 -27.34 -28.03
CA SER A 696 -1.65 -27.25 -29.50
C SER A 696 -0.32 -27.76 -30.05
N VAL A 697 -0.42 -28.85 -30.82
CA VAL A 697 0.66 -29.58 -31.46
C VAL A 697 1.21 -28.77 -32.64
N VAL A 698 2.53 -28.55 -32.68
CA VAL A 698 3.27 -28.07 -33.85
C VAL A 698 4.40 -29.07 -34.13
N PRO A 699 4.67 -29.47 -35.40
CA PRO A 699 5.54 -30.61 -35.68
C PRO A 699 7.01 -30.33 -35.37
N VAL A 700 7.68 -31.36 -34.84
CA VAL A 700 9.11 -31.37 -34.51
C VAL A 700 9.93 -31.63 -35.78
N ASP A 701 10.83 -30.70 -36.14
CA ASP A 701 11.94 -30.95 -37.05
C ASP A 701 13.20 -31.39 -36.28
N GLN A 702 13.98 -32.24 -36.93
CA GLN A 702 15.03 -33.12 -36.39
C GLN A 702 16.26 -32.44 -35.75
N ALA A 703 16.95 -33.27 -34.95
CA ALA A 703 18.09 -32.98 -34.08
C ALA A 703 19.31 -32.31 -34.76
N ALA A 704 19.89 -31.33 -34.06
CA ALA A 704 21.22 -30.79 -34.31
C ALA A 704 22.11 -30.93 -33.06
N THR A 705 23.36 -31.29 -33.28
CA THR A 705 24.43 -31.44 -32.28
C THR A 705 24.73 -30.12 -31.55
N PRO A 706 25.03 -30.12 -30.24
CA PRO A 706 25.27 -28.89 -29.48
C PRO A 706 26.67 -28.35 -29.78
N THR A 707 26.81 -27.41 -30.71
CA THR A 707 28.03 -26.63 -30.93
C THR A 707 27.89 -25.27 -30.26
N GLY A 708 28.60 -25.06 -29.15
CA GLY A 708 28.73 -23.74 -28.53
C GLY A 708 29.77 -23.76 -27.40
N PRO A 709 30.19 -22.59 -26.88
CA PRO A 709 31.24 -22.50 -25.85
C PRO A 709 30.84 -23.26 -24.58
N PRO A 710 31.83 -23.76 -23.80
CA PRO A 710 31.58 -24.47 -22.55
C PRO A 710 30.89 -23.53 -21.55
N LEU A 711 29.78 -24.00 -20.97
CA LEU A 711 28.99 -23.27 -19.97
C LEU A 711 29.47 -23.64 -18.56
N PRO A 712 29.44 -22.71 -17.59
CA PRO A 712 29.77 -23.02 -16.21
C PRO A 712 28.70 -23.94 -15.59
N ILE A 713 29.14 -24.92 -14.80
CA ILE A 713 28.26 -25.87 -14.12
C ILE A 713 27.64 -25.17 -12.91
N LEU A 714 26.30 -25.09 -12.88
CA LEU A 714 25.53 -24.47 -11.80
C LEU A 714 24.89 -25.51 -10.89
N LEU A 715 24.48 -26.66 -11.45
CA LEU A 715 24.01 -27.83 -10.71
C LEU A 715 24.85 -29.04 -11.11
N PRO A 716 25.79 -29.50 -10.27
CA PRO A 716 26.54 -30.74 -10.50
C PRO A 716 25.66 -32.00 -10.46
N ALA A 717 26.01 -33.02 -11.26
CA ALA A 717 25.29 -34.31 -11.30
C ALA A 717 25.19 -35.00 -9.93
N SER A 718 26.19 -34.83 -9.05
CA SER A 718 26.21 -35.39 -7.69
C SER A 718 25.10 -34.80 -6.80
N THR A 719 24.80 -33.51 -6.96
CA THR A 719 23.74 -32.82 -6.23
C THR A 719 22.38 -32.99 -6.90
N GLY A 720 22.32 -33.00 -8.23
CA GLY A 720 21.08 -33.12 -9.01
C GLY A 720 20.60 -34.56 -9.25
N GLN A 721 21.08 -35.53 -8.46
CA GLN A 721 20.76 -36.97 -8.61
C GLN A 721 20.89 -37.48 -10.05
N GLY A 722 22.00 -37.14 -10.71
CA GLY A 722 22.29 -37.51 -12.10
C GLY A 722 21.81 -36.50 -13.14
N LEU A 723 21.13 -35.41 -12.77
CA LEU A 723 20.94 -34.25 -13.65
C LEU A 723 22.05 -33.22 -13.42
N GLN A 724 22.76 -32.86 -14.49
CA GLN A 724 23.71 -31.73 -14.48
C GLN A 724 23.17 -30.57 -15.32
N ILE A 725 23.23 -29.36 -14.76
CA ILE A 725 22.80 -28.13 -15.42
C ILE A 725 23.97 -27.15 -15.46
N SER A 726 24.31 -26.72 -16.68
CA SER A 726 25.27 -25.65 -16.94
C SER A 726 24.56 -24.50 -17.62
N ALA A 727 24.76 -23.26 -17.15
CA ALA A 727 24.06 -22.11 -17.73
C ALA A 727 24.85 -20.81 -17.67
N GLN A 728 24.50 -19.86 -18.54
CA GLN A 728 25.03 -18.50 -18.51
C GLN A 728 24.05 -17.55 -19.19
N LEU A 729 23.94 -16.32 -18.67
CA LEU A 729 23.26 -15.22 -19.35
C LEU A 729 24.13 -14.70 -20.51
N THR A 730 23.54 -14.60 -21.69
CA THR A 730 24.18 -14.06 -22.88
C THR A 730 23.29 -13.00 -23.53
N ARG A 731 23.89 -12.06 -24.23
CA ARG A 731 23.17 -11.05 -25.01
C ARG A 731 23.40 -11.33 -26.50
N GLN A 732 22.33 -11.45 -27.28
CA GLN A 732 22.38 -11.65 -28.72
C GLN A 732 21.34 -10.71 -29.37
N ASP A 733 21.75 -9.95 -30.40
CA ASP A 733 20.89 -9.06 -31.18
C ASP A 733 19.97 -8.13 -30.33
N GLY A 734 20.53 -7.57 -29.25
CA GLY A 734 19.81 -6.65 -28.36
C GLY A 734 18.87 -7.32 -27.33
N GLN A 735 18.74 -8.64 -27.34
CA GLN A 735 17.95 -9.43 -26.40
C GLN A 735 18.83 -10.25 -25.46
N ILE A 736 18.37 -10.45 -24.22
CA ILE A 736 19.08 -11.27 -23.23
C ILE A 736 18.48 -12.67 -23.27
N PHE A 737 19.35 -13.66 -23.38
CA PHE A 737 19.01 -15.08 -23.35
C PHE A 737 19.72 -15.76 -22.18
N TYR A 738 19.10 -16.82 -21.66
CA TYR A 738 19.71 -17.73 -20.71
C TYR A 738 20.05 -19.03 -21.44
N SER A 739 21.34 -19.23 -21.73
CA SER A 739 21.84 -20.40 -22.41
C SER A 739 21.99 -21.53 -21.40
N LEU A 740 21.23 -22.61 -21.59
CA LEU A 740 21.17 -23.77 -20.69
C LEU A 740 21.66 -25.02 -21.41
N LEU A 741 22.42 -25.86 -20.71
CA LEU A 741 22.80 -27.21 -21.11
C LEU A 741 22.39 -28.18 -20.01
N PHE A 742 21.57 -29.15 -20.38
CA PHE A 742 21.11 -30.23 -19.52
C PHE A 742 21.85 -31.51 -19.91
N GLU A 743 22.45 -32.19 -18.94
CA GLU A 743 23.11 -33.48 -19.13
C GLU A 743 22.45 -34.52 -18.22
N ASN A 744 22.06 -35.66 -18.80
CA ASN A 744 21.34 -36.71 -18.10
C ASN A 744 22.25 -37.92 -17.83
N ASP A 745 22.79 -38.01 -16.62
CA ASP A 745 23.56 -39.15 -16.11
C ASP A 745 22.67 -40.16 -15.36
N THR A 746 21.35 -39.98 -15.38
CA THR A 746 20.40 -40.94 -14.79
C THR A 746 20.15 -42.13 -15.71
N GLN A 747 19.51 -43.17 -15.19
CA GLN A 747 19.12 -44.36 -15.98
C GLN A 747 17.74 -44.20 -16.66
N VAL A 748 17.09 -43.04 -16.56
CA VAL A 748 15.72 -42.78 -17.04
C VAL A 748 15.72 -41.55 -17.95
N PRO A 749 14.94 -41.51 -19.05
CA PRO A 749 14.79 -40.28 -19.84
C PRO A 749 14.13 -39.16 -19.03
N LEU A 750 14.65 -37.93 -19.15
CA LEU A 750 14.13 -36.75 -18.47
C LEU A 750 13.36 -35.86 -19.46
N ASP A 751 12.15 -35.45 -19.09
CA ASP A 751 11.29 -34.56 -19.87
C ASP A 751 10.44 -33.62 -19.01
N GLY A 752 9.72 -32.70 -19.65
CA GLY A 752 8.84 -31.75 -18.96
C GLY A 752 9.57 -30.70 -18.14
N PHE A 753 10.74 -30.25 -18.61
CA PHE A 753 11.53 -29.24 -17.90
C PHE A 753 10.77 -27.91 -17.77
N MET A 754 10.65 -27.42 -16.54
CA MET A 754 10.12 -26.10 -16.21
C MET A 754 11.16 -25.34 -15.39
N ILE A 755 11.23 -24.02 -15.59
CA ILE A 755 12.19 -23.13 -14.92
C ILE A 755 11.49 -21.91 -14.35
N GLN A 756 11.92 -21.49 -13.18
CA GLN A 756 11.48 -20.27 -12.51
C GLN A 756 12.67 -19.51 -11.95
N PHE A 757 12.59 -18.18 -12.01
CA PHE A 757 13.59 -17.27 -11.45
C PHE A 757 12.98 -16.55 -10.25
N ASN A 758 13.66 -16.58 -9.11
CA ASN A 758 13.26 -15.81 -7.95
C ASN A 758 13.42 -14.30 -8.22
N LYS A 759 12.80 -13.48 -7.35
CA LYS A 759 12.96 -12.03 -7.40
C LYS A 759 14.46 -11.66 -7.34
N ASN A 760 14.92 -10.81 -8.24
CA ASN A 760 16.33 -10.45 -8.39
C ASN A 760 16.50 -8.96 -8.74
N THR A 761 17.72 -8.45 -8.58
CA THR A 761 18.09 -7.02 -8.77
C THR A 761 17.66 -6.46 -10.13
N PHE A 762 17.69 -7.28 -11.18
CA PHE A 762 17.45 -6.85 -12.57
C PHE A 762 16.04 -7.19 -13.06
N GLY A 763 15.21 -7.80 -12.20
CA GLY A 763 13.87 -8.26 -12.53
C GLY A 763 13.83 -9.30 -13.65
N LEU A 764 14.87 -10.12 -13.78
CA LEU A 764 14.96 -11.18 -14.78
C LEU A 764 13.86 -12.21 -14.56
N ALA A 765 13.14 -12.55 -15.63
CA ALA A 765 12.19 -13.65 -15.67
C ALA A 765 12.20 -14.32 -17.05
N ALA A 766 11.68 -15.54 -17.14
CA ALA A 766 11.49 -16.24 -18.40
C ALA A 766 10.44 -15.52 -19.26
N ALA A 767 10.72 -15.28 -20.53
CA ALA A 767 9.76 -14.66 -21.45
C ALA A 767 8.65 -15.62 -21.90
N GLY A 768 8.83 -16.93 -21.68
CA GLY A 768 7.91 -17.99 -22.08
C GLY A 768 8.33 -19.35 -21.50
N PRO A 769 7.61 -20.43 -21.82
CA PRO A 769 7.91 -21.76 -21.31
C PRO A 769 9.28 -22.25 -21.80
N LEU A 770 9.96 -23.02 -20.95
CA LEU A 770 11.24 -23.63 -21.27
C LEU A 770 11.04 -24.78 -22.27
N GLN A 771 11.61 -24.64 -23.47
CA GLN A 771 11.55 -25.66 -24.51
C GLN A 771 12.84 -26.49 -24.47
N VAL A 772 12.78 -27.66 -23.84
CA VAL A 772 13.87 -28.63 -23.79
C VAL A 772 13.36 -29.96 -24.37
N PRO A 773 14.02 -30.52 -25.40
CA PRO A 773 13.67 -31.85 -25.90
C PRO A 773 13.95 -32.91 -24.83
N GLN A 774 13.27 -34.06 -24.91
CA GLN A 774 13.50 -35.17 -24.00
C GLN A 774 14.97 -35.60 -24.02
N VAL A 775 15.61 -35.64 -22.85
CA VAL A 775 17.04 -35.95 -22.71
C VAL A 775 17.20 -37.41 -22.32
N GLN A 776 17.77 -38.22 -23.21
CA GLN A 776 17.99 -39.65 -22.98
C GLN A 776 19.16 -39.89 -22.01
N PRO A 777 19.21 -41.02 -21.28
CA PRO A 777 20.36 -41.42 -20.47
C PRO A 777 21.69 -41.33 -21.24
N GLY A 778 22.68 -40.67 -20.65
CA GLY A 778 24.01 -40.43 -21.23
C GLY A 778 24.05 -39.39 -22.36
N THR A 779 22.98 -38.62 -22.57
CA THR A 779 22.92 -37.56 -23.60
C THR A 779 22.74 -36.17 -22.98
N SER A 780 22.94 -35.14 -23.80
CA SER A 780 22.78 -33.75 -23.41
C SER A 780 21.90 -32.95 -24.38
N ALA A 781 21.21 -31.94 -23.86
CA ALA A 781 20.38 -31.03 -24.64
C ALA A 781 20.68 -29.58 -24.27
N ARG A 782 20.92 -28.74 -25.29
CA ARG A 782 21.16 -27.30 -25.14
C ARG A 782 19.92 -26.52 -25.58
N THR A 783 19.54 -25.49 -24.84
CA THR A 783 18.45 -24.59 -25.19
C THR A 783 18.78 -23.13 -24.85
N LEU A 784 18.10 -22.20 -25.50
CA LEU A 784 18.21 -20.76 -25.28
C LEU A 784 16.86 -20.23 -24.82
N LEU A 785 16.79 -19.81 -23.55
CA LEU A 785 15.57 -19.23 -23.00
C LEU A 785 15.61 -17.71 -23.15
N SER A 786 14.63 -17.13 -23.83
CA SER A 786 14.48 -15.67 -23.88
C SER A 786 14.17 -15.12 -22.50
N MET A 787 14.87 -14.07 -22.09
CA MET A 787 14.71 -13.41 -20.80
C MET A 787 14.03 -12.05 -20.96
N VAL A 788 13.08 -11.75 -20.08
CA VAL A 788 12.55 -10.40 -19.86
C VAL A 788 13.22 -9.79 -18.64
N THR A 789 13.35 -8.46 -18.62
CA THR A 789 13.93 -7.71 -17.51
C THR A 789 12.84 -6.87 -16.83
N PHE A 790 13.06 -6.47 -15.58
CA PHE A 790 12.18 -5.58 -14.80
C PHE A 790 10.77 -6.11 -14.44
N GLN A 791 10.54 -7.42 -14.43
CA GLN A 791 9.27 -8.00 -13.98
C GLN A 791 9.33 -8.50 -12.54
N ASN A 792 10.39 -9.23 -12.17
CA ASN A 792 10.54 -9.87 -10.85
C ASN A 792 11.61 -9.18 -9.99
N MET A 793 11.45 -7.89 -9.67
CA MET A 793 12.48 -7.15 -8.93
C MET A 793 12.46 -7.48 -7.42
N SER A 794 13.64 -7.67 -6.83
CA SER A 794 13.81 -7.81 -5.37
C SER A 794 13.94 -6.44 -4.69
N GLN A 795 13.34 -6.28 -3.50
CA GLN A 795 13.56 -5.11 -2.65
C GLN A 795 14.78 -5.39 -1.75
N GLY A 796 15.87 -4.62 -1.91
CA GLY A 796 17.12 -4.81 -1.17
C GLY A 796 18.34 -4.22 -1.89
N PRO A 797 19.55 -4.29 -1.30
CA PRO A 797 20.77 -3.84 -1.96
C PRO A 797 21.03 -4.64 -3.25
N PRO A 798 21.62 -4.03 -4.30
CA PRO A 798 21.92 -4.73 -5.55
C PRO A 798 22.80 -5.97 -5.32
N SER A 799 22.31 -7.13 -5.76
CA SER A 799 23.01 -8.43 -5.71
C SER A 799 23.24 -8.99 -7.11
N SER A 800 24.41 -9.63 -7.32
CA SER A 800 24.72 -10.42 -8.52
C SER A 800 24.16 -11.84 -8.48
N LEU A 801 23.61 -12.29 -7.34
CA LEU A 801 23.12 -13.65 -7.19
C LEU A 801 21.72 -13.83 -7.82
N LEU A 802 21.58 -14.80 -8.72
CA LEU A 802 20.33 -15.21 -9.34
C LEU A 802 19.95 -16.60 -8.85
N GLN A 803 18.86 -16.69 -8.10
CA GLN A 803 18.29 -17.96 -7.68
C GLN A 803 17.36 -18.52 -8.76
N VAL A 804 17.63 -19.76 -9.18
CA VAL A 804 16.91 -20.45 -10.23
C VAL A 804 16.38 -21.77 -9.69
N ALA A 805 15.12 -22.07 -10.01
CA ALA A 805 14.48 -23.34 -9.72
C ALA A 805 14.17 -24.07 -11.03
N VAL A 806 14.56 -25.33 -11.15
CA VAL A 806 14.25 -26.19 -12.30
C VAL A 806 13.59 -27.48 -11.83
N LYS A 807 12.48 -27.86 -12.47
CA LYS A 807 11.83 -29.17 -12.25
C LYS A 807 11.68 -29.91 -13.56
N ASN A 808 11.55 -31.23 -13.49
CA ASN A 808 11.16 -32.11 -14.58
C ASN A 808 10.09 -33.09 -14.08
N ASN A 809 9.57 -33.96 -14.94
CA ASN A 809 8.48 -34.88 -14.57
C ASN A 809 8.92 -36.04 -13.65
N GLN A 810 10.22 -36.34 -13.62
CA GLN A 810 10.78 -37.54 -12.97
C GLN A 810 11.49 -37.24 -11.65
N GLN A 811 11.84 -35.99 -11.35
CA GLN A 811 12.67 -35.56 -10.23
C GLN A 811 12.07 -34.35 -9.49
N PRO A 812 12.44 -34.12 -8.21
CA PRO A 812 12.01 -32.96 -7.45
C PRO A 812 12.55 -31.64 -8.04
N VAL A 813 12.04 -30.51 -7.52
CA VAL A 813 12.52 -29.18 -7.90
C VAL A 813 13.95 -28.98 -7.39
N TRP A 814 14.86 -28.60 -8.29
CA TRP A 814 16.26 -28.28 -7.99
C TRP A 814 16.46 -26.78 -7.93
N TYR A 815 17.01 -26.30 -6.82
CA TYR A 815 17.38 -24.90 -6.62
C TYR A 815 18.89 -24.73 -6.76
N PHE A 816 19.32 -23.77 -7.58
CA PHE A 816 20.72 -23.42 -7.74
C PHE A 816 20.90 -21.91 -7.91
N ASN A 817 22.12 -21.44 -7.69
CA ASN A 817 22.48 -20.03 -7.81
C ASN A 817 23.36 -19.82 -9.03
N ASP A 818 23.03 -18.82 -9.84
CA ASP A 818 23.90 -18.27 -10.87
C ASP A 818 24.44 -16.89 -10.45
N LYS A 819 25.62 -16.51 -10.94
CA LYS A 819 26.23 -15.20 -10.70
C LYS A 819 26.13 -14.34 -11.96
N ILE A 820 25.28 -13.32 -11.91
CA ILE A 820 25.07 -12.39 -13.02
C ILE A 820 26.19 -11.36 -13.08
N LEU A 821 26.79 -11.21 -14.26
CA LEU A 821 27.73 -10.13 -14.56
C LEU A 821 27.03 -8.94 -15.22
N LEU A 822 27.27 -7.73 -14.70
CA LEU A 822 26.54 -6.53 -15.11
C LEU A 822 26.69 -6.19 -16.60
N HIS A 823 27.81 -6.58 -17.23
CA HIS A 823 28.10 -6.22 -18.63
C HIS A 823 27.09 -6.80 -19.64
N VAL A 824 26.38 -7.89 -19.30
CA VAL A 824 25.33 -8.47 -20.15
C VAL A 824 24.14 -7.50 -20.35
N PHE A 825 23.98 -6.51 -19.45
CA PHE A 825 22.96 -5.48 -19.56
C PHE A 825 23.41 -4.23 -20.30
N PHE A 826 24.68 -4.11 -20.71
CA PHE A 826 25.16 -2.94 -21.43
C PHE A 826 24.52 -2.90 -22.83
N THR A 827 23.92 -1.76 -23.14
CA THR A 827 23.13 -1.57 -24.36
C THR A 827 23.93 -0.86 -25.45
N GLU A 828 23.60 -1.15 -26.72
CA GLU A 828 24.23 -0.53 -27.89
C GLU A 828 24.02 0.99 -27.95
N ASP A 829 22.93 1.50 -27.35
CA ASP A 829 22.67 2.95 -27.20
C ASP A 829 23.56 3.63 -26.13
N GLY A 830 24.55 2.91 -25.60
CA GLY A 830 25.58 3.43 -24.70
C GLY A 830 26.68 4.22 -25.40
N ARG A 831 26.70 4.26 -26.74
CA ARG A 831 27.66 5.07 -27.49
C ARG A 831 27.37 6.56 -27.32
N MET A 832 28.36 7.31 -26.84
CA MET A 832 28.25 8.76 -26.62
C MET A 832 29.27 9.52 -27.46
N GLU A 833 28.91 10.75 -27.85
CA GLU A 833 29.88 11.70 -28.39
C GLU A 833 30.66 12.39 -27.27
N ARG A 834 31.87 12.88 -27.57
CA ARG A 834 32.75 13.52 -26.58
C ARG A 834 32.12 14.73 -25.89
N SER A 835 31.37 15.55 -26.62
CA SER A 835 30.62 16.71 -26.10
C SER A 835 29.57 16.27 -25.08
N SER A 836 28.76 15.28 -25.45
CA SER A 836 27.71 14.70 -24.60
C SER A 836 28.28 14.01 -23.35
N PHE A 837 29.42 13.32 -23.47
CA PHE A 837 30.12 12.72 -22.33
C PHE A 837 30.55 13.79 -21.32
N LEU A 838 31.17 14.89 -21.78
CA LEU A 838 31.63 15.97 -20.91
C LEU A 838 30.47 16.72 -20.25
N GLU A 839 29.38 16.96 -20.98
CA GLU A 839 28.17 17.58 -20.45
C GLU A 839 27.54 16.70 -19.36
N THR A 840 27.37 15.40 -19.63
CA THR A 840 26.82 14.44 -18.66
C THR A 840 27.73 14.31 -17.44
N TRP A 841 29.06 14.24 -17.63
CA TRP A 841 30.04 14.17 -16.55
C TRP A 841 29.97 15.37 -15.61
N ARG A 842 29.80 16.59 -16.15
CA ARG A 842 29.67 17.83 -15.37
C ARG A 842 28.31 17.96 -14.70
N SER A 843 27.27 17.36 -15.27
CA SER A 843 25.92 17.40 -14.70
C SER A 843 25.75 16.54 -13.44
N LEU A 844 26.58 15.50 -13.27
CA LEU A 844 26.52 14.61 -12.12
C LEU A 844 27.38 15.14 -10.96
N PRO A 845 26.87 15.14 -9.71
CA PRO A 845 27.65 15.51 -8.52
C PRO A 845 28.85 14.60 -8.29
N ASP A 846 29.90 15.08 -7.61
CA ASP A 846 31.08 14.27 -7.30
C ASP A 846 30.80 13.15 -6.28
N SER A 847 29.72 13.26 -5.49
CA SER A 847 29.24 12.18 -4.62
C SER A 847 28.81 10.91 -5.38
N ASN A 848 28.60 11.02 -6.70
CA ASN A 848 28.20 9.93 -7.57
C ASN A 848 29.38 9.25 -8.27
N GLU A 849 30.60 9.69 -7.99
CA GLU A 849 31.82 9.07 -8.48
C GLU A 849 32.36 8.06 -7.46
N VAL A 850 32.51 6.81 -7.89
CA VAL A 850 33.09 5.73 -7.08
C VAL A 850 34.31 5.20 -7.80
N SER A 851 35.40 4.95 -7.07
CA SER A 851 36.66 4.41 -7.62
C SER A 851 37.06 3.09 -6.95
N LYS A 852 37.68 2.18 -7.72
CA LYS A 852 38.28 0.93 -7.23
C LYS A 852 39.60 0.66 -7.96
N ASP A 853 40.60 0.19 -7.20
CA ASP A 853 41.89 -0.23 -7.73
C ASP A 853 41.95 -1.76 -7.91
N PHE A 854 42.51 -2.21 -9.03
CA PHE A 854 42.72 -3.61 -9.39
C PHE A 854 44.23 -3.88 -9.51
N PRO A 855 44.92 -4.22 -8.40
CA PRO A 855 46.38 -4.33 -8.39
C PRO A 855 46.92 -5.56 -9.14
N ALA A 856 46.11 -6.60 -9.33
CA ALA A 856 46.54 -7.87 -9.93
C ALA A 856 46.42 -7.91 -11.47
N ILE A 857 45.79 -6.92 -12.10
CA ILE A 857 45.52 -6.92 -13.54
C ILE A 857 46.68 -6.27 -14.29
N VAL A 858 47.18 -6.96 -15.33
CA VAL A 858 48.22 -6.46 -16.23
C VAL A 858 47.63 -6.31 -17.64
N ILE A 859 47.64 -5.09 -18.18
CA ILE A 859 47.17 -4.83 -19.56
C ILE A 859 48.38 -4.77 -20.49
N GLY A 860 48.49 -5.77 -21.37
CA GLY A 860 49.59 -5.89 -22.34
C GLY A 860 49.45 -4.99 -23.58
N SER A 861 48.22 -4.76 -24.05
CA SER A 861 47.93 -3.88 -25.19
C SER A 861 46.64 -3.10 -24.95
N ALA A 862 46.69 -1.79 -25.16
CA ALA A 862 45.53 -0.92 -25.04
C ALA A 862 44.47 -1.22 -26.11
N ASP A 863 44.88 -1.54 -27.35
CA ASP A 863 43.97 -1.79 -28.46
C ASP A 863 43.18 -3.09 -28.23
N ALA A 864 43.85 -4.16 -27.78
CA ALA A 864 43.21 -5.43 -27.45
C ALA A 864 42.20 -5.30 -26.28
N MET A 865 42.52 -4.44 -25.30
CA MET A 865 41.59 -4.13 -24.21
C MET A 865 40.36 -3.38 -24.74
N LEU A 866 40.56 -2.34 -25.56
CA LEU A 866 39.46 -1.55 -26.12
C LEU A 866 38.55 -2.38 -27.02
N GLU A 867 39.09 -3.30 -27.82
CA GLU A 867 38.30 -4.25 -28.61
C GLU A 867 37.44 -5.16 -27.74
N ARG A 868 37.99 -5.68 -26.64
CA ARG A 868 37.26 -6.54 -25.70
C ARG A 868 36.15 -5.79 -24.96
N LEU A 869 36.41 -4.54 -24.55
CA LEU A 869 35.42 -3.68 -23.93
C LEU A 869 34.31 -3.31 -24.94
N ALA A 870 34.68 -3.01 -26.19
CA ALA A 870 33.72 -2.72 -27.26
C ALA A 870 32.81 -3.92 -27.56
N ALA A 871 33.34 -5.15 -27.51
CA ALA A 871 32.54 -6.38 -27.65
C ALA A 871 31.47 -6.55 -26.56
N SER A 872 31.63 -5.86 -25.43
CA SER A 872 30.65 -5.84 -24.32
C SER A 872 29.83 -4.55 -24.26
N ASN A 873 29.68 -3.82 -25.38
CA ASN A 873 28.95 -2.55 -25.47
C ASN A 873 29.52 -1.43 -24.55
N MET A 874 30.84 -1.42 -24.36
CA MET A 874 31.54 -0.31 -23.72
C MET A 874 32.35 0.47 -24.75
N PHE A 875 32.02 1.75 -24.92
CA PHE A 875 32.50 2.54 -26.06
C PHE A 875 33.58 3.52 -25.65
N PHE A 876 34.71 3.48 -26.37
CA PHE A 876 35.80 4.43 -26.19
C PHE A 876 35.40 5.85 -26.60
N ILE A 877 35.71 6.83 -25.74
CA ILE A 877 35.41 8.26 -25.97
C ILE A 877 36.67 9.05 -26.23
N ALA A 878 37.65 8.94 -25.34
CA ALA A 878 38.87 9.73 -25.40
C ALA A 878 40.01 9.08 -24.62
N LYS A 879 41.25 9.36 -25.04
CA LYS A 879 42.46 9.02 -24.29
C LYS A 879 43.15 10.30 -23.86
N ARG A 880 43.64 10.34 -22.63
CA ARG A 880 44.51 11.38 -22.09
C ARG A 880 45.78 10.72 -21.57
N LYS A 881 46.94 11.31 -21.84
CA LYS A 881 48.21 10.85 -21.29
C LYS A 881 48.54 11.72 -20.07
N ASN A 882 48.77 11.09 -18.92
CA ASN A 882 49.17 11.76 -17.69
C ASN A 882 50.49 11.16 -17.19
N ALA A 883 51.62 11.83 -17.48
CA ALA A 883 52.96 11.31 -17.25
C ALA A 883 53.18 9.91 -17.85
N ASN A 884 53.36 8.88 -16.99
CA ASN A 884 53.55 7.47 -17.36
C ASN A 884 52.26 6.64 -17.31
N GLN A 885 51.09 7.27 -17.09
CA GLN A 885 49.78 6.63 -17.05
C GLN A 885 48.94 7.04 -18.27
N ASP A 886 48.30 6.06 -18.87
CA ASP A 886 47.29 6.26 -19.90
C ASP A 886 45.90 6.24 -19.24
N VAL A 887 45.13 7.31 -19.46
CA VAL A 887 43.77 7.47 -18.95
C VAL A 887 42.79 7.35 -20.11
N PHE A 888 41.86 6.39 -20.02
CA PHE A 888 40.84 6.12 -21.03
C PHE A 888 39.46 6.50 -20.48
N TYR A 889 38.73 7.30 -21.26
CA TYR A 889 37.34 7.64 -21.00
C TYR A 889 36.44 6.73 -21.84
N ILE A 890 35.51 6.06 -21.18
CA ILE A 890 34.64 5.04 -21.77
C ILE A 890 33.20 5.33 -21.35
N SER A 891 32.24 5.14 -22.26
CA SER A 891 30.82 5.21 -21.96
C SER A 891 30.17 3.83 -22.09
N ALA A 892 29.31 3.50 -21.13
CA ALA A 892 28.37 2.41 -21.23
C ALA A 892 27.00 2.88 -20.75
N LYS A 893 25.96 2.10 -20.99
CA LYS A 893 24.61 2.45 -20.56
C LYS A 893 23.85 1.19 -20.16
N LEU A 894 23.12 1.28 -19.06
CA LEU A 894 22.20 0.23 -18.60
C LEU A 894 20.81 0.42 -19.24
N PRO A 895 19.93 -0.60 -19.21
CA PRO A 895 18.56 -0.45 -19.65
C PRO A 895 17.85 0.65 -18.82
N ARG A 896 16.75 1.22 -19.35
CA ARG A 896 16.10 2.46 -18.86
C ARG A 896 16.90 3.76 -19.01
N GLY A 897 18.15 3.71 -19.48
CA GLY A 897 18.87 4.89 -19.99
C GLY A 897 19.91 5.45 -19.05
N ILE A 898 20.23 4.71 -17.98
CA ILE A 898 21.19 5.10 -16.95
C ILE A 898 22.61 5.10 -17.55
N PRO A 899 23.28 6.26 -17.68
CA PRO A 899 24.63 6.33 -18.22
C PRO A 899 25.67 5.89 -17.18
N LEU A 900 26.66 5.12 -17.63
CA LEU A 900 27.85 4.75 -16.88
C LEU A 900 29.04 5.46 -17.53
N LEU A 901 29.56 6.49 -16.87
CA LEU A 901 30.72 7.25 -17.34
C LEU A 901 31.96 6.72 -16.64
N ILE A 902 32.93 6.22 -17.39
CA ILE A 902 34.01 5.40 -16.85
C ILE A 902 35.35 6.05 -17.19
N GLU A 903 36.21 6.13 -16.18
CA GLU A 903 37.61 6.52 -16.32
C GLU A 903 38.50 5.33 -15.92
N LEU A 904 39.32 4.83 -16.85
CA LEU A 904 40.33 3.80 -16.60
C LEU A 904 41.72 4.40 -16.66
N THR A 905 42.45 4.33 -15.56
CA THR A 905 43.85 4.75 -15.48
C THR A 905 44.75 3.53 -15.42
N ILE A 906 45.64 3.40 -16.40
CA ILE A 906 46.42 2.18 -16.65
C ILE A 906 47.89 2.53 -16.91
N VAL A 907 48.80 1.68 -16.43
CA VAL A 907 50.20 1.68 -16.87
C VAL A 907 50.43 0.42 -17.72
N ILE A 908 50.60 0.58 -19.02
CA ILE A 908 50.77 -0.55 -19.95
C ILE A 908 51.99 -1.40 -19.55
N GLY A 909 51.80 -2.72 -19.48
CA GLY A 909 52.86 -3.68 -19.14
C GLY A 909 53.18 -3.80 -17.65
N ASN A 910 52.57 -3.00 -16.77
CA ASN A 910 52.72 -3.10 -15.32
C ASN A 910 51.41 -3.55 -14.65
N PRO A 911 51.49 -4.23 -13.49
CA PRO A 911 50.31 -4.58 -12.71
C PRO A 911 49.69 -3.33 -12.07
N GLY A 912 48.37 -3.21 -12.19
CA GLY A 912 47.59 -2.12 -11.58
C GLY A 912 46.73 -1.35 -12.58
N VAL A 913 45.41 -1.47 -12.40
CA VAL A 913 44.41 -0.67 -13.10
C VAL A 913 43.56 0.08 -12.07
N LYS A 914 43.42 1.39 -12.21
CA LYS A 914 42.45 2.18 -11.42
C LYS A 914 41.22 2.46 -12.28
N CYS A 915 40.04 2.15 -11.75
CA CYS A 915 38.76 2.38 -12.42
C CYS A 915 37.90 3.31 -11.58
N ALA A 916 37.44 4.41 -12.17
CA ALA A 916 36.42 5.28 -11.61
C ALA A 916 35.16 5.22 -12.48
N ILE A 917 34.00 5.22 -11.83
CA ILE A 917 32.69 5.28 -12.48
C ILE A 917 31.87 6.41 -11.88
N LYS A 918 31.24 7.21 -12.76
CA LYS A 918 30.28 8.26 -12.40
C LYS A 918 28.92 7.93 -13.00
N THR A 919 27.90 7.76 -12.16
CA THR A 919 26.55 7.29 -12.56
C THR A 919 25.47 7.88 -11.64
N PRO A 920 24.25 8.17 -12.11
CA PRO A 920 23.15 8.60 -11.23
C PRO A 920 22.73 7.54 -10.21
N SER A 921 23.13 6.27 -10.39
CA SER A 921 22.84 5.15 -9.46
C SER A 921 24.13 4.56 -8.88
N PRO A 922 24.79 5.23 -7.92
CA PRO A 922 26.08 4.80 -7.36
C PRO A 922 26.01 3.45 -6.64
N GLU A 923 24.84 3.02 -6.19
CA GLU A 923 24.58 1.71 -5.59
C GLU A 923 24.91 0.52 -6.52
N MET A 924 24.95 0.73 -7.84
CA MET A 924 25.32 -0.29 -8.83
C MET A 924 26.84 -0.46 -9.02
N SER A 925 27.65 0.42 -8.43
CA SER A 925 29.11 0.45 -8.61
C SER A 925 29.82 -0.85 -8.22
N PRO A 926 29.47 -1.55 -7.11
CA PRO A 926 30.10 -2.83 -6.76
C PRO A 926 29.92 -3.90 -7.85
N LEU A 927 28.71 -4.02 -8.41
CA LEU A 927 28.41 -4.97 -9.49
C LEU A 927 29.13 -4.59 -10.80
N PHE A 928 29.28 -3.29 -11.06
CA PHE A 928 30.05 -2.80 -12.18
C PHE A 928 31.52 -3.17 -12.06
N PHE A 929 32.14 -2.97 -10.89
CA PHE A 929 33.54 -3.31 -10.69
C PHE A 929 33.83 -4.80 -10.84
N GLU A 930 32.93 -5.69 -10.41
CA GLU A 930 33.06 -7.14 -10.66
C GLU A 930 33.03 -7.48 -12.16
N ALA A 931 32.17 -6.80 -12.92
CA ALA A 931 32.11 -6.98 -14.37
C ALA A 931 33.38 -6.48 -15.07
N ILE A 932 33.91 -5.32 -14.66
CA ILE A 932 35.15 -4.75 -15.20
C ILE A 932 36.36 -5.63 -14.87
N GLU A 933 36.44 -6.15 -13.66
CA GLU A 933 37.51 -7.06 -13.25
C GLU A 933 37.55 -8.30 -14.18
N THR A 934 36.39 -8.89 -14.44
CA THR A 934 36.25 -10.04 -15.34
C THR A 934 36.66 -9.69 -16.78
N LEU A 935 36.17 -8.57 -17.32
CA LEU A 935 36.49 -8.14 -18.68
C LEU A 935 37.98 -7.80 -18.86
N LEU A 936 38.62 -7.23 -17.85
CA LEU A 936 40.03 -6.86 -17.93
C LEU A 936 40.99 -8.04 -17.74
N MET A 937 40.62 -9.07 -16.96
CA MET A 937 41.43 -10.29 -16.78
C MET A 937 41.49 -11.15 -18.06
N GLY A 938 40.43 -11.15 -18.87
CA GLY A 938 40.38 -11.82 -20.17
C GLY A 938 39.78 -13.20 -20.13
#